data_AF-A0A8T3MAL4-F1
#
_entry.id   AF-A0A8T3MAL4-F1
#
_cell.length_a   1.000
_cell.length_b   1.000
_cell.length_c   1.000
_cell.angle_alpha   90.00
_cell.angle_beta   90.00
_cell.angle_gamma   90.00
#
_symmetry.space_group_name_H-M   'P 1'
#
loop_
_entity.id
_entity.type
_entity.pdbx_description
1 polymer ?
#
loop_
_entity_poly.entity_id
_entity_poly.type
_entity_poly.pdbx_seq_one_letter_code
_entity_poly.pdbx_strand_id
1 'polypeptide(L)'
;WARYRNPIPVLAAQREWDALLGDPAFLAEYEDVLADFDRYMADGTDHWFQREHADKLTGPIAYFCAEYGIYESLGIYSGGLGVLAGDHMKSASDMALPFVGVGLLYRKGYFRQTIDADGHQEHAYPDYDLSRLPISRVQATDGEPLRVSVELPGRDLTAAVWCVQVGRVPVLLLDTDVPENHDADRPISHILYVRGREMRLHQELVLGVGGVRAIRALGIAPAVWHLNEGHSAFLLAERARELVAAGTDLERAWDDIRRTSVFTIHTPVAAGNERFDGGLVRQLAGPLLEGDGRPGTGGVPLDRVLELGLGVDGDRGQFDMTALSLRLTSGANAVSQLHAQTANETWTPLMNGRSILGVTNGIHPPTWIGTSMRELVERYLDADLDDLDNTTPAGRFWERMERIPPTELWDAHRRQKRELANFARGRLRSQFARHGEAPSVLEGLETALDPNALTIGFARRFATYKRAGMIFTDIDRLARLLHDQARPVQLVYAGKAHPADRPGQAVIEQIFARTRSDKMRGRVFILEDYDMRIGRFLVQGVDVWLNNPRRPLEASGTSGMKAAANGVVNLSVLDGWWDEGWTGDNGWAIGGRGTNPDEGAQDWADAQDLYRLLEDEVVPRYYERDAAGLPAGWIELMRRSMATTIWRFSTTRMLQEYAERLYLPAAGHEVARREGIPLATEAG
;
A
#
# COMPACT_ATOMS: atom_id res chain seq x y z
N TRP A 1 -7.92 -20.09 13.61
CA TRP A 1 -7.45 -19.09 12.62
C TRP A 1 -8.42 -18.82 11.47
N ALA A 2 -8.85 -19.83 10.70
CA ALA A 2 -9.64 -19.66 9.45
C ALA A 2 -10.89 -18.75 9.54
N ARG A 3 -11.58 -18.75 10.69
CA ARG A 3 -12.76 -17.92 10.95
C ARG A 3 -12.44 -16.46 11.27
N TYR A 4 -11.55 -16.22 12.23
CA TYR A 4 -11.35 -14.87 12.79
C TYR A 4 -10.27 -14.07 12.09
N ARG A 5 -9.27 -14.73 11.49
CA ARG A 5 -8.08 -14.07 10.91
C ARG A 5 -7.52 -12.99 11.84
N ASN A 6 -7.48 -13.28 13.14
CA ASN A 6 -7.02 -12.38 14.17
C ASN A 6 -6.52 -13.26 15.33
N PRO A 7 -5.30 -13.03 15.84
CA PRO A 7 -4.72 -13.89 16.87
C PRO A 7 -5.48 -13.77 18.19
N ILE A 8 -5.97 -12.58 18.56
CA ILE A 8 -6.61 -12.34 19.87
C ILE A 8 -7.87 -13.20 20.05
N PRO A 9 -8.86 -13.22 19.13
CA PRO A 9 -9.99 -14.14 19.23
C PRO A 9 -9.63 -15.61 19.11
N VAL A 10 -8.50 -15.96 18.49
CA VAL A 10 -8.06 -17.36 18.39
C VAL A 10 -7.53 -17.86 19.73
N LEU A 11 -6.73 -17.05 20.41
CA LEU A 11 -6.17 -17.33 21.73
C LEU A 11 -7.24 -17.24 22.82
N ALA A 12 -8.19 -16.31 22.72
CA ALA A 12 -9.29 -16.15 23.67
C ALA A 12 -10.39 -17.22 23.52
N ALA A 13 -10.41 -17.96 22.40
CA ALA A 13 -11.36 -19.06 22.23
C ALA A 13 -11.04 -20.20 23.20
N GLN A 14 -12.07 -20.90 23.68
CA GLN A 14 -11.88 -22.10 24.50
C GLN A 14 -11.12 -23.16 23.67
N ARG A 15 -9.95 -23.56 24.17
CA ARG A 15 -9.06 -24.58 23.60
C ARG A 15 -8.70 -25.58 24.68
N GLU A 16 -8.45 -26.81 24.28
CA GLU A 16 -7.88 -27.83 25.18
C GLU A 16 -6.38 -27.58 25.32
N TRP A 17 -6.02 -26.53 26.04
CA TRP A 17 -4.63 -26.14 26.26
C TRP A 17 -3.82 -27.27 26.91
N ASP A 18 -4.42 -28.01 27.84
CA ASP A 18 -3.77 -29.16 28.49
C ASP A 18 -3.36 -30.26 27.49
N ALA A 19 -4.16 -30.48 26.44
CA ALA A 19 -3.83 -31.46 25.40
C ALA A 19 -2.65 -30.99 24.54
N LEU A 20 -2.62 -29.70 24.18
CA LEU A 20 -1.50 -29.11 23.42
C LEU A 20 -0.22 -29.06 24.25
N LEU A 21 -0.30 -28.65 25.52
CA LEU A 21 0.83 -28.60 26.44
C LEU A 21 1.35 -29.99 26.82
N GLY A 22 0.54 -31.04 26.66
CA GLY A 22 0.94 -32.43 26.84
C GLY A 22 1.53 -33.09 25.58
N ASP A 23 1.49 -32.43 24.42
CA ASP A 23 2.00 -32.94 23.14
C ASP A 23 3.46 -32.49 22.91
N PRO A 24 4.46 -33.39 22.97
CA PRO A 24 5.86 -33.04 22.78
C PRO A 24 6.17 -32.47 21.39
N ALA A 25 5.42 -32.86 20.35
CA ALA A 25 5.64 -32.37 19.00
C ALA A 25 5.21 -30.90 18.87
N PHE A 26 4.08 -30.55 19.48
CA PHE A 26 3.60 -29.17 19.56
C PHE A 26 4.57 -28.29 20.35
N LEU A 27 5.08 -28.77 21.49
CA LEU A 27 6.03 -28.01 22.30
C LEU A 27 7.34 -27.75 21.56
N ALA A 28 7.87 -28.72 20.82
CA ALA A 28 9.05 -28.53 19.99
C ALA A 28 8.83 -27.46 18.91
N GLU A 29 7.71 -27.52 18.18
CA GLU A 29 7.35 -26.50 17.18
C GLU A 29 7.19 -25.11 17.82
N TYR A 30 6.57 -25.04 19.01
CA TYR A 30 6.42 -23.80 19.76
C TYR A 30 7.77 -23.20 20.19
N GLU A 31 8.67 -24.03 20.73
CA GLU A 31 10.01 -23.62 21.15
C GLU A 31 10.83 -23.11 19.95
N ASP A 32 10.77 -23.80 18.80
CA ASP A 32 11.46 -23.38 17.58
C ASP A 32 10.94 -22.02 17.08
N VAL A 33 9.61 -21.84 17.00
CA VAL A 33 8.99 -20.58 16.57
C VAL A 33 9.33 -19.42 17.52
N LEU A 34 9.38 -19.67 18.83
CA LEU A 34 9.78 -18.65 19.79
C LEU A 34 11.27 -18.32 19.71
N ALA A 35 12.13 -19.31 19.52
CA ALA A 35 13.56 -19.07 19.35
C ALA A 35 13.85 -18.23 18.10
N ASP A 36 13.12 -18.48 17.01
CA ASP A 36 13.21 -17.67 15.79
C ASP A 36 12.66 -16.26 16.01
N PHE A 37 11.54 -16.12 16.72
CA PHE A 37 11.00 -14.81 17.09
C PHE A 37 11.95 -14.02 17.99
N ASP A 38 12.56 -14.64 19.00
CA ASP A 38 13.51 -14.01 19.92
C ASP A 38 14.78 -13.56 19.17
N ARG A 39 15.27 -14.39 18.24
CA ARG A 39 16.38 -14.04 17.34
C ARG A 39 16.02 -12.86 16.44
N TYR A 40 14.81 -12.87 15.87
CA TYR A 40 14.26 -11.76 15.11
C TYR A 40 14.04 -10.51 15.98
N MET A 41 13.78 -10.61 17.27
CA MET A 41 13.56 -9.43 18.12
C MET A 41 14.84 -8.89 18.76
N ALA A 42 15.97 -9.60 18.61
CA ALA A 42 17.28 -9.10 19.01
C ALA A 42 17.64 -7.78 18.30
N ASP A 43 18.69 -7.11 18.76
CA ASP A 43 19.11 -5.76 18.33
C ASP A 43 19.42 -5.63 16.83
N GLY A 44 19.55 -6.76 16.12
CA GLY A 44 19.72 -6.79 14.68
C GLY A 44 21.11 -6.36 14.23
N THR A 45 22.14 -6.54 15.08
CA THR A 45 23.54 -6.18 14.76
C THR A 45 24.06 -6.75 13.45
N ASP A 46 23.48 -7.86 13.00
CA ASP A 46 23.86 -8.52 11.75
C ASP A 46 23.22 -7.89 10.50
N HIS A 47 22.24 -6.97 10.63
CA HIS A 47 21.59 -6.32 9.49
C HIS A 47 22.44 -5.21 8.88
N TRP A 48 22.22 -4.93 7.58
CA TRP A 48 23.00 -3.97 6.79
C TRP A 48 23.07 -2.59 7.47
N PHE A 49 21.93 -2.09 7.93
CA PHE A 49 21.88 -0.74 8.51
C PHE A 49 22.69 -0.65 9.80
N GLN A 50 22.60 -1.65 10.67
CA GLN A 50 23.33 -1.65 11.94
C GLN A 50 24.85 -1.75 11.70
N ARG A 51 25.28 -2.57 10.75
CA ARG A 51 26.71 -2.72 10.40
C ARG A 51 27.32 -1.45 9.80
N GLU A 52 26.55 -0.71 8.99
CA GLU A 52 27.11 0.39 8.19
C GLU A 52 26.76 1.79 8.71
N HIS A 53 25.67 1.94 9.45
CA HIS A 53 25.04 3.24 9.73
C HIS A 53 24.50 3.41 11.16
N ALA A 54 24.66 2.44 12.07
CA ALA A 54 24.12 2.52 13.44
C ALA A 54 24.52 3.80 14.18
N ASP A 55 25.75 4.29 13.97
CA ASP A 55 26.31 5.47 14.61
C ASP A 55 25.84 6.80 13.99
N LYS A 56 25.11 6.77 12.88
CA LYS A 56 24.72 7.96 12.10
C LYS A 56 23.34 8.50 12.42
N LEU A 57 22.48 7.76 13.11
CA LEU A 57 21.18 8.27 13.54
C LEU A 57 21.14 8.38 15.06
N THR A 58 21.02 9.61 15.56
CA THR A 58 20.95 9.91 17.00
C THR A 58 19.58 9.59 17.61
N GLY A 59 18.62 9.18 16.79
CA GLY A 59 17.26 8.81 17.17
C GLY A 59 16.51 8.19 15.99
N PRO A 60 15.26 7.74 16.19
CA PRO A 60 14.53 7.02 15.16
C PRO A 60 14.05 7.93 14.02
N ILE A 61 13.61 7.30 12.94
CA ILE A 61 12.84 7.91 11.85
C ILE A 61 11.36 7.84 12.24
N ALA A 62 10.71 9.00 12.34
CA ALA A 62 9.28 9.09 12.59
C ALA A 62 8.51 9.13 11.28
N TYR A 63 7.79 8.06 10.96
CA TYR A 63 7.06 7.88 9.71
C TYR A 63 5.56 8.11 9.92
N PHE A 64 5.03 9.21 9.37
CA PHE A 64 3.64 9.62 9.51
C PHE A 64 2.83 9.21 8.28
N CYS A 65 1.75 8.47 8.49
CA CYS A 65 0.81 8.12 7.44
C CYS A 65 -0.63 8.05 7.97
N ALA A 66 -1.58 8.43 7.12
CA ALA A 66 -3.00 8.33 7.45
C ALA A 66 -3.52 6.89 7.43
N GLU A 67 -2.82 5.93 6.81
CA GLU A 67 -3.29 4.55 6.73
C GLU A 67 -2.15 3.52 6.81
N TYR A 68 -2.44 2.33 7.36
CA TYR A 68 -1.47 1.23 7.51
C TYR A 68 -2.11 -0.14 7.21
N GLY A 69 -1.68 -0.75 6.11
CA GLY A 69 -2.08 -2.09 5.67
C GLY A 69 -1.15 -3.15 6.24
N ILE A 70 -1.25 -3.40 7.55
CA ILE A 70 -0.38 -4.36 8.25
C ILE A 70 -0.89 -5.79 8.05
N TYR A 71 -2.16 -6.04 8.42
CA TYR A 71 -2.82 -7.33 8.31
C TYR A 71 -4.34 -7.15 8.16
N GLU A 72 -5.05 -8.12 7.58
CA GLU A 72 -6.50 -8.00 7.33
C GLU A 72 -7.39 -7.88 8.59
N SER A 73 -6.85 -8.14 9.78
CA SER A 73 -7.55 -7.93 11.06
C SER A 73 -7.64 -6.46 11.46
N LEU A 74 -6.79 -5.60 10.90
CA LEU A 74 -6.75 -4.18 11.20
C LEU A 74 -7.26 -3.41 9.98
N GLY A 75 -8.49 -2.91 10.05
CA GLY A 75 -9.17 -2.21 8.95
C GLY A 75 -8.73 -0.77 8.71
N ILE A 76 -7.53 -0.37 9.16
CA ILE A 76 -7.03 1.01 9.13
C ILE A 76 -6.33 1.40 7.82
N TYR A 77 -6.78 0.83 6.70
CA TYR A 77 -6.27 1.12 5.36
C TYR A 77 -7.37 0.99 4.30
N SER A 78 -7.19 1.67 3.16
CA SER A 78 -8.12 1.66 2.04
C SER A 78 -7.52 1.15 0.73
N GLY A 79 -6.20 1.28 0.53
CA GLY A 79 -5.61 1.14 -0.79
C GLY A 79 -4.08 1.02 -0.80
N GLY A 80 -3.49 1.43 -1.92
CA GLY A 80 -2.07 1.23 -2.20
C GLY A 80 -1.12 1.98 -1.25
N LEU A 81 -1.49 3.19 -0.81
CA LEU A 81 -0.69 4.01 0.11
C LEU A 81 -0.54 3.29 1.46
N GLY A 82 -1.64 2.83 2.05
CA GLY A 82 -1.63 2.13 3.33
C GLY A 82 -0.95 0.77 3.24
N VAL A 83 -1.19 0.01 2.17
CA VAL A 83 -0.50 -1.27 1.97
C VAL A 83 1.01 -1.07 1.82
N LEU A 84 1.45 -0.03 1.11
CA LEU A 84 2.87 0.33 1.06
C LEU A 84 3.39 0.72 2.43
N ALA A 85 2.69 1.54 3.21
CA ALA A 85 3.09 1.91 4.56
C ALA A 85 3.24 0.68 5.47
N GLY A 86 2.34 -0.31 5.35
CA GLY A 86 2.46 -1.59 6.06
C GLY A 86 3.67 -2.41 5.64
N ASP A 87 3.94 -2.52 4.35
CA ASP A 87 5.14 -3.20 3.83
C ASP A 87 6.44 -2.44 4.21
N HIS A 88 6.39 -1.11 4.26
CA HIS A 88 7.48 -0.25 4.72
C HIS A 88 7.82 -0.51 6.20
N MET A 89 6.82 -0.62 7.08
CA MET A 89 7.05 -0.93 8.50
C MET A 89 7.60 -2.35 8.69
N LYS A 90 7.13 -3.33 7.91
CA LYS A 90 7.63 -4.72 7.96
C LYS A 90 9.10 -4.77 7.56
N SER A 91 9.45 -4.27 6.37
CA SER A 91 10.86 -4.27 5.95
C SER A 91 11.75 -3.39 6.82
N ALA A 92 11.24 -2.29 7.39
CA ALA A 92 12.00 -1.52 8.37
C ALA A 92 12.31 -2.34 9.62
N SER A 93 11.35 -3.15 10.06
CA SER A 93 11.55 -4.10 11.16
C SER A 93 12.55 -5.19 10.79
N ASP A 94 12.42 -5.80 9.61
CA ASP A 94 13.29 -6.88 9.17
C ASP A 94 14.74 -6.41 9.06
N MET A 95 14.97 -5.23 8.47
CA MET A 95 16.29 -4.60 8.32
C MET A 95 16.85 -3.96 9.61
N ALA A 96 16.14 -4.10 10.74
CA ALA A 96 16.45 -3.45 12.01
C ALA A 96 16.68 -1.93 11.89
N LEU A 97 15.90 -1.25 11.04
CA LEU A 97 15.93 0.21 10.91
C LEU A 97 15.23 0.86 12.13
N PRO A 98 15.81 1.92 12.71
CA PRO A 98 15.22 2.57 13.88
C PRO A 98 14.00 3.42 13.47
N PHE A 99 12.80 2.84 13.50
CA PHE A 99 11.56 3.48 13.06
C PHE A 99 10.53 3.61 14.19
N VAL A 100 9.70 4.64 14.08
CA VAL A 100 8.40 4.74 14.78
C VAL A 100 7.35 5.20 13.78
N GLY A 101 6.28 4.42 13.61
CA GLY A 101 5.14 4.79 12.79
C GLY A 101 4.13 5.63 13.57
N VAL A 102 3.44 6.57 12.91
CA VAL A 102 2.37 7.38 13.51
C VAL A 102 1.18 7.48 12.56
N GLY A 103 -0.01 7.13 13.08
CA GLY A 103 -1.27 7.15 12.34
C GLY A 103 -2.49 7.43 13.21
N LEU A 104 -3.68 7.20 12.64
CA LEU A 104 -4.95 7.26 13.35
C LEU A 104 -5.52 5.85 13.56
N LEU A 105 -6.14 5.61 14.72
CA LEU A 105 -6.88 4.38 14.98
C LEU A 105 -8.32 4.56 14.50
N TYR A 106 -8.65 4.00 13.33
CA TYR A 106 -10.02 4.08 12.82
C TYR A 106 -10.92 3.02 13.43
N ARG A 107 -11.80 3.42 14.37
CA ARG A 107 -12.72 2.50 15.08
C ARG A 107 -13.64 1.70 14.15
N LYS A 108 -13.97 2.26 12.99
CA LYS A 108 -14.78 1.60 11.94
C LYS A 108 -13.97 1.24 10.70
N GLY A 109 -12.67 1.53 10.70
CA GLY A 109 -11.79 1.33 9.56
C GLY A 109 -12.20 2.11 8.32
N TYR A 110 -11.86 1.55 7.15
CA TYR A 110 -12.58 1.81 5.92
C TYR A 110 -13.86 0.95 5.85
N PHE A 111 -14.71 1.14 4.84
CA PHE A 111 -15.92 0.34 4.73
C PHE A 111 -15.66 -1.12 4.29
N ARG A 112 -16.50 -2.03 4.79
CA ARG A 112 -16.69 -3.38 4.24
C ARG A 112 -17.68 -3.29 3.08
N GLN A 113 -17.29 -3.83 1.94
CA GLN A 113 -18.08 -3.75 0.72
C GLN A 113 -19.02 -4.94 0.64
N THR A 114 -20.28 -4.68 0.29
CA THR A 114 -21.17 -5.70 -0.28
C THR A 114 -21.61 -5.22 -1.65
N ILE A 115 -21.83 -6.16 -2.57
CA ILE A 115 -22.50 -5.89 -3.85
C ILE A 115 -23.89 -6.49 -3.76
N ASP A 116 -24.91 -5.68 -4.03
CA ASP A 116 -26.31 -6.12 -4.04
C ASP A 116 -26.64 -6.95 -5.30
N ALA A 117 -27.90 -7.38 -5.44
CA ALA A 117 -28.32 -8.18 -6.58
C ALA A 117 -28.40 -7.38 -7.91
N ASP A 118 -28.38 -6.05 -7.86
CA ASP A 118 -28.40 -5.19 -9.05
C ASP A 118 -26.98 -4.73 -9.43
N GLY A 119 -25.98 -5.02 -8.60
CA GLY A 119 -24.59 -4.67 -8.82
C GLY A 119 -24.16 -3.37 -8.14
N HIS A 120 -25.02 -2.75 -7.33
CA HIS A 120 -24.66 -1.56 -6.58
C HIS A 120 -23.75 -1.92 -5.41
N GLN A 121 -22.76 -1.05 -5.21
CA GLN A 121 -21.85 -1.14 -4.08
C GLN A 121 -22.50 -0.54 -2.84
N GLU A 122 -22.57 -1.34 -1.77
CA GLU A 122 -23.00 -0.90 -0.45
C GLU A 122 -21.81 -0.73 0.50
N HIS A 123 -21.96 0.14 1.50
CA HIS A 123 -20.94 0.49 2.47
C HIS A 123 -21.37 0.09 3.89
N ALA A 124 -20.78 -0.98 4.43
CA ALA A 124 -20.95 -1.34 5.82
C ALA A 124 -19.78 -0.81 6.67
N TYR A 125 -20.08 -0.12 7.76
CA TYR A 125 -19.09 0.42 8.70
C TYR A 125 -19.19 -0.35 10.01
N PRO A 126 -18.44 -1.47 10.17
CA PRO A 126 -18.46 -2.23 11.41
C PRO A 126 -17.91 -1.37 12.55
N ASP A 127 -18.38 -1.59 13.77
CA ASP A 127 -17.78 -1.01 14.97
C ASP A 127 -16.81 -2.05 15.55
N TYR A 128 -15.50 -1.83 15.37
CA TYR A 128 -14.50 -2.79 15.83
C TYR A 128 -14.31 -2.71 17.34
N ASP A 129 -14.41 -3.86 18.00
CA ASP A 129 -14.06 -4.00 19.40
C ASP A 129 -12.54 -3.99 19.56
N LEU A 130 -12.01 -2.86 20.05
CA LEU A 130 -10.58 -2.64 20.25
C LEU A 130 -9.93 -3.70 21.15
N SER A 131 -10.67 -4.25 22.12
CA SER A 131 -10.16 -5.32 23.02
C SER A 131 -9.86 -6.63 22.30
N ARG A 132 -10.37 -6.79 21.08
CA ARG A 132 -10.20 -7.97 20.23
C ARG A 132 -9.20 -7.72 19.11
N LEU A 133 -8.59 -6.54 19.02
CA LEU A 133 -7.57 -6.23 18.04
C LEU A 133 -6.17 -6.48 18.63
N PRO A 134 -5.16 -6.83 17.81
CA PRO A 134 -3.79 -7.00 18.25
C PRO A 134 -3.12 -5.63 18.46
N ILE A 135 -3.64 -4.85 19.41
CA ILE A 135 -3.16 -3.51 19.80
C ILE A 135 -3.04 -3.42 21.31
N SER A 136 -2.12 -2.60 21.78
CA SER A 136 -1.95 -2.29 23.20
C SER A 136 -2.15 -0.80 23.46
N ARG A 137 -2.62 -0.46 24.65
CA ARG A 137 -2.71 0.93 25.08
C ARG A 137 -1.32 1.39 25.52
N VAL A 138 -0.86 2.52 25.01
CA VAL A 138 0.45 3.06 25.38
C VAL A 138 0.36 3.68 26.77
N GLN A 139 1.38 3.43 27.59
CA GLN A 139 1.53 4.05 28.91
C GLN A 139 2.44 5.27 28.80
N ALA A 140 2.10 6.32 29.55
CA ALA A 140 2.95 7.47 29.77
C ALA A 140 4.08 7.10 30.76
N THR A 141 5.01 8.02 30.97
CA THR A 141 6.18 7.82 31.85
C THR A 141 5.80 7.66 33.32
N ASP A 142 4.60 8.08 33.72
CA ASP A 142 4.02 7.91 35.05
C ASP A 142 3.26 6.58 35.23
N GLY A 143 3.14 5.76 34.18
CA GLY A 143 2.44 4.48 34.16
C GLY A 143 0.94 4.57 33.83
N GLU A 144 0.37 5.78 33.75
CA GLU A 144 -1.02 5.98 33.33
C GLU A 144 -1.17 5.85 31.81
N PRO A 145 -2.36 5.55 31.29
CA PRO A 145 -2.56 5.48 29.85
C PRO A 145 -2.28 6.82 29.17
N LEU A 146 -1.39 6.82 28.18
CA LEU A 146 -0.95 8.02 27.48
C LEU A 146 -2.11 8.66 26.71
N ARG A 147 -2.26 9.97 26.92
CA ARG A 147 -3.18 10.84 26.22
C ARG A 147 -2.47 12.12 25.82
N VAL A 148 -2.88 12.69 24.69
CA VAL A 148 -2.39 13.97 24.18
C VAL A 148 -3.56 14.89 23.88
N SER A 149 -3.35 16.20 24.05
CA SER A 149 -4.34 17.23 23.67
C SER A 149 -4.01 17.80 22.30
N VAL A 150 -5.02 18.21 21.55
CA VAL A 150 -4.93 19.05 20.35
C VAL A 150 -5.94 20.19 20.49
N GLU A 151 -5.47 21.43 20.42
CA GLU A 151 -6.33 22.59 20.65
C GLU A 151 -7.16 22.90 19.40
N LEU A 152 -8.48 22.82 19.54
CA LEU A 152 -9.48 23.19 18.53
C LEU A 152 -10.22 24.47 18.94
N PRO A 153 -11.01 25.10 18.05
CA PRO A 153 -11.79 26.28 18.42
C PRO A 153 -12.70 26.03 19.63
N GLY A 154 -12.40 26.75 20.71
CA GLY A 154 -13.17 26.75 21.96
C GLY A 154 -13.06 25.49 22.83
N ARG A 155 -12.21 24.51 22.49
CA ARG A 155 -12.09 23.25 23.25
C ARG A 155 -10.78 22.50 23.02
N ASP A 156 -10.37 21.72 24.01
CA ASP A 156 -9.24 20.78 23.90
C ASP A 156 -9.75 19.42 23.45
N LEU A 157 -9.17 18.89 22.38
CA LEU A 157 -9.46 17.54 21.89
C LEU A 157 -8.45 16.56 22.48
N THR A 158 -8.91 15.58 23.24
CA THR A 158 -8.06 14.52 23.78
C THR A 158 -7.94 13.35 22.80
N ALA A 159 -6.74 12.86 22.56
CA ALA A 159 -6.51 11.59 21.84
C ALA A 159 -5.80 10.59 22.76
N ALA A 160 -6.35 9.39 22.87
CA ALA A 160 -5.66 8.24 23.46
C ALA A 160 -4.63 7.68 22.47
N VAL A 161 -3.52 7.17 23.00
CA VAL A 161 -2.46 6.59 22.18
C VAL A 161 -2.45 5.07 22.32
N TRP A 162 -2.54 4.38 21.18
CA TRP A 162 -2.45 2.94 21.05
C TRP A 162 -1.19 2.54 20.27
N CYS A 163 -0.74 1.30 20.40
CA CYS A 163 0.40 0.77 19.67
C CYS A 163 0.01 -0.53 18.94
N VAL A 164 0.34 -0.62 17.65
CA VAL A 164 0.52 -1.89 16.94
C VAL A 164 2.01 -2.16 16.85
N GLN A 165 2.46 -3.30 17.38
CA GLN A 165 3.86 -3.70 17.27
C GLN A 165 4.07 -4.48 15.96
N VAL A 166 4.82 -3.91 15.00
CA VAL A 166 5.20 -4.56 13.75
C VAL A 166 6.64 -5.02 13.86
N GLY A 167 6.82 -6.24 14.39
CA GLY A 167 8.15 -6.75 14.73
C GLY A 167 8.87 -5.81 15.70
N ARG A 168 10.01 -5.24 15.31
CA ARG A 168 10.79 -4.24 16.05
C ARG A 168 10.20 -2.83 15.99
N VAL A 169 9.32 -2.53 15.03
CA VAL A 169 8.81 -1.17 14.77
C VAL A 169 7.46 -0.92 15.47
N PRO A 170 7.39 0.00 16.46
CA PRO A 170 6.13 0.43 17.02
C PRO A 170 5.38 1.38 16.07
N VAL A 171 4.08 1.16 15.90
CA VAL A 171 3.18 2.09 15.17
C VAL A 171 2.17 2.67 16.16
N LEU A 172 2.32 3.95 16.46
CA LEU A 172 1.45 4.71 17.35
C LEU A 172 0.18 5.12 16.61
N LEU A 173 -0.99 4.85 17.18
CA LEU A 173 -2.29 5.16 16.60
C LEU A 173 -3.11 6.02 17.55
N LEU A 174 -3.57 7.18 17.06
CA LEU A 174 -4.34 8.14 17.84
C LEU A 174 -5.84 7.89 17.73
N ASP A 175 -6.51 7.89 18.88
CA ASP A 175 -7.94 7.60 19.02
C ASP A 175 -8.65 8.74 19.76
N THR A 176 -9.60 9.39 19.10
CA THR A 176 -10.41 10.48 19.67
C THR A 176 -11.72 10.00 20.26
N ASP A 177 -12.06 8.71 20.14
CA ASP A 177 -13.30 8.14 20.68
C ASP A 177 -13.16 7.82 22.17
N VAL A 178 -12.96 8.89 22.95
CA VAL A 178 -12.77 8.84 24.39
C VAL A 178 -13.87 9.63 25.11
N PRO A 179 -14.28 9.21 26.33
CA PRO A 179 -15.38 9.84 27.05
C PRO A 179 -15.21 11.35 27.32
N GLU A 180 -13.97 11.81 27.43
CA GLU A 180 -13.60 13.20 27.73
C GLU A 180 -13.96 14.16 26.59
N ASN A 181 -14.02 13.67 25.35
CA ASN A 181 -14.36 14.49 24.20
C ASN A 181 -15.87 14.67 24.03
N HIS A 182 -16.24 15.79 23.40
CA HIS A 182 -17.61 16.00 22.94
C HIS A 182 -18.05 14.92 21.94
N ASP A 183 -19.34 14.58 21.96
CA ASP A 183 -19.89 13.55 21.07
C ASP A 183 -19.67 13.84 19.58
N ALA A 184 -19.55 15.12 19.20
CA ALA A 184 -19.27 15.55 17.83
C ALA A 184 -17.81 15.31 17.38
N ASP A 185 -16.88 15.17 18.32
CA ASP A 185 -15.43 15.03 18.07
C ASP A 185 -14.95 13.57 18.08
N ARG A 186 -15.63 12.70 18.82
CA ARG A 186 -15.33 11.26 18.82
C ARG A 186 -15.29 10.66 17.41
N PRO A 187 -16.18 11.05 16.46
CA PRO A 187 -16.13 10.57 15.09
C PRO A 187 -14.89 10.94 14.26
N ILE A 188 -14.02 11.84 14.73
CA ILE A 188 -12.76 12.19 14.02
C ILE A 188 -11.95 10.92 13.73
N SER A 189 -11.89 9.97 14.67
CA SER A 189 -11.18 8.69 14.53
C SER A 189 -12.12 7.52 14.17
N HIS A 190 -13.34 7.75 13.68
CA HIS A 190 -14.22 6.63 13.33
C HIS A 190 -13.90 6.03 11.96
N ILE A 191 -13.88 6.84 10.91
CA ILE A 191 -13.86 6.37 9.52
C ILE A 191 -12.66 6.93 8.78
N LEU A 192 -11.95 6.06 8.06
CA LEU A 192 -10.90 6.45 7.13
C LEU A 192 -11.51 7.08 5.86
N TYR A 193 -10.98 8.25 5.44
CA TYR A 193 -11.46 9.05 4.30
C TYR A 193 -12.94 9.46 4.43
N VAL A 194 -13.23 10.27 5.45
CA VAL A 194 -14.54 10.93 5.60
C VAL A 194 -14.84 11.86 4.43
N ARG A 195 -16.12 12.04 4.10
CA ARG A 195 -16.55 12.92 3.00
C ARG A 195 -16.48 14.42 3.33
N GLY A 196 -16.62 14.79 4.61
CA GLY A 196 -16.69 16.19 5.04
C GLY A 196 -15.30 16.81 5.16
N ARG A 197 -15.07 17.94 4.47
CA ARG A 197 -13.78 18.67 4.48
C ARG A 197 -13.35 19.11 5.88
N GLU A 198 -14.29 19.57 6.69
CA GLU A 198 -14.01 20.01 8.06
C GLU A 198 -13.55 18.84 8.94
N MET A 199 -14.29 17.72 8.94
CA MET A 199 -13.90 16.51 9.68
C MET A 199 -12.57 15.94 9.17
N ARG A 200 -12.32 16.04 7.86
CA ARG A 200 -11.04 15.65 7.26
C ARG A 200 -9.89 16.54 7.78
N LEU A 201 -10.08 17.85 7.88
CA LEU A 201 -9.06 18.74 8.45
C LEU A 201 -8.81 18.44 9.93
N HIS A 202 -9.86 18.11 10.71
CA HIS A 202 -9.68 17.64 12.09
C HIS A 202 -8.83 16.36 12.17
N GLN A 203 -9.04 15.39 11.26
CA GLN A 203 -8.20 14.19 11.19
C GLN A 203 -6.72 14.54 10.94
N GLU A 204 -6.46 15.46 10.02
CA GLU A 204 -5.09 15.87 9.65
C GLU A 204 -4.40 16.68 10.76
N LEU A 205 -5.15 17.49 11.52
CA LEU A 205 -4.65 18.15 12.74
C LEU A 205 -4.34 17.12 13.83
N VAL A 206 -5.21 16.15 14.09
CA VAL A 206 -4.94 15.09 15.07
C VAL A 206 -3.72 14.27 14.67
N LEU A 207 -3.64 13.84 13.41
CA LEU A 207 -2.52 13.06 12.89
C LEU A 207 -1.19 13.84 13.01
N GLY A 208 -1.16 15.08 12.53
CA GLY A 208 0.06 15.88 12.54
C GLY A 208 0.46 16.34 13.94
N VAL A 209 -0.42 17.07 14.62
CA VAL A 209 -0.16 17.72 15.91
C VAL A 209 -0.15 16.70 17.03
N GLY A 210 -1.21 15.90 17.14
CA GLY A 210 -1.32 14.86 18.16
C GLY A 210 -0.22 13.81 18.03
N GLY A 211 0.21 13.51 16.81
CA GLY A 211 1.30 12.57 16.55
C GLY A 211 2.66 13.08 17.02
N VAL A 212 2.99 14.36 16.77
CA VAL A 212 4.20 15.00 17.32
C VAL A 212 4.17 14.95 18.85
N ARG A 213 3.05 15.35 19.46
CA ARG A 213 2.90 15.35 20.92
C ARG A 213 3.00 13.95 21.54
N ALA A 214 2.49 12.92 20.86
CA ALA A 214 2.60 11.54 21.32
C ALA A 214 4.06 11.06 21.33
N ILE A 215 4.82 11.34 20.26
CA ILE A 215 6.26 11.08 20.20
C ILE A 215 7.00 11.78 21.36
N ARG A 216 6.69 13.06 21.60
CA ARG A 216 7.34 13.86 22.65
C ARG A 216 7.01 13.35 24.05
N ALA A 217 5.77 12.99 24.31
CA ALA A 217 5.34 12.47 25.61
C ALA A 217 6.01 11.13 25.97
N LEU A 218 6.43 10.37 24.95
CA LEU A 218 7.24 9.15 25.12
C LEU A 218 8.74 9.40 25.25
N GLY A 219 9.18 10.67 25.26
CA GLY A 219 10.60 11.03 25.30
C GLY A 219 11.36 10.66 24.02
N ILE A 220 10.65 10.38 22.93
CA ILE A 220 11.27 10.02 21.66
C ILE A 220 11.74 11.30 20.95
N ALA A 221 13.00 11.31 20.55
CA ALA A 221 13.62 12.38 19.78
C ALA A 221 13.98 11.87 18.37
N PRO A 222 13.07 11.97 17.38
CA PRO A 222 13.37 11.50 16.04
C PRO A 222 14.47 12.35 15.37
N ALA A 223 15.40 11.68 14.71
CA ALA A 223 16.41 12.31 13.86
C ALA A 223 15.81 12.80 12.53
N VAL A 224 14.80 12.10 12.03
CA VAL A 224 14.13 12.40 10.75
C VAL A 224 12.61 12.28 10.90
N TRP A 225 11.89 13.18 10.24
CA TRP A 225 10.43 13.22 10.18
C TRP A 225 9.96 12.99 8.75
N HIS A 226 9.32 11.87 8.49
CA HIS A 226 8.86 11.50 7.15
C HIS A 226 7.34 11.63 7.06
N LEU A 227 6.89 12.52 6.19
CA LEU A 227 5.50 12.68 5.76
C LEU A 227 5.22 11.79 4.55
N ASN A 228 4.38 10.78 4.72
CA ASN A 228 3.91 9.95 3.61
C ASN A 228 2.57 10.49 3.08
N GLU A 229 2.65 11.30 2.02
CA GLU A 229 1.59 12.18 1.50
C GLU A 229 1.25 13.37 2.44
N GLY A 230 0.56 14.39 1.90
CA GLY A 230 0.30 15.67 2.59
C GLY A 230 -0.57 15.59 3.85
N HIS A 231 -1.19 14.46 4.16
CA HIS A 231 -2.17 14.31 5.26
C HIS A 231 -1.66 14.66 6.66
N SER A 232 -0.33 14.68 6.85
CA SER A 232 0.30 14.95 8.14
C SER A 232 1.04 16.29 8.18
N ALA A 233 0.86 17.17 7.19
CA ALA A 233 1.67 18.39 7.05
C ALA A 233 1.62 19.33 8.26
N PHE A 234 0.54 19.29 9.07
CA PHE A 234 0.47 20.06 10.32
C PHE A 234 1.51 19.65 11.36
N LEU A 235 2.16 18.48 11.22
CA LEU A 235 3.31 18.13 12.06
C LEU A 235 4.46 19.14 11.90
N LEU A 236 4.62 19.72 10.70
CA LEU A 236 5.66 20.71 10.42
C LEU A 236 5.36 22.02 11.16
N ALA A 237 4.09 22.42 11.21
CA ALA A 237 3.65 23.60 11.95
C ALA A 237 3.77 23.42 13.47
N GLU A 238 3.37 22.26 14.00
CA GLU A 238 3.50 21.96 15.45
C GLU A 238 4.96 21.95 15.90
N ARG A 239 5.86 21.37 15.10
CA ARG A 239 7.30 21.38 15.41
C ARG A 239 7.89 22.79 15.41
N ALA A 240 7.41 23.70 14.57
CA ALA A 240 7.85 25.09 14.63
C ALA A 240 7.32 25.80 15.85
N ARG A 241 6.06 25.53 16.19
CA ARG A 241 5.45 26.06 17.41
C ARG A 241 6.25 25.64 18.65
N GLU A 242 6.72 24.39 18.73
CA GLU A 242 7.62 23.92 19.81
C GLU A 242 8.92 24.73 19.86
N LEU A 243 9.59 24.92 18.71
CA LEU A 243 10.85 25.66 18.65
C LEU A 243 10.69 27.14 19.00
N VAL A 244 9.61 27.77 18.53
CA VAL A 244 9.31 29.18 18.82
C VAL A 244 8.93 29.36 20.29
N ALA A 245 8.12 28.45 20.86
CA ALA A 245 7.83 28.46 22.28
C ALA A 245 9.09 28.29 23.15
N ALA A 246 10.12 27.59 22.65
CA ALA A 246 11.44 27.47 23.27
C ALA A 246 12.36 28.69 23.04
N GLY A 247 11.89 29.73 22.33
CA GLY A 247 12.63 30.97 22.09
C GLY A 247 13.39 31.04 20.75
N THR A 248 13.19 30.09 19.85
CA THR A 248 13.78 30.12 18.50
C THR A 248 13.01 31.10 17.62
N ASP A 249 13.71 31.89 16.81
CA ASP A 249 13.06 32.72 15.79
C ASP A 249 12.33 31.85 14.75
N LEU A 250 11.20 32.34 14.23
CA LEU A 250 10.33 31.57 13.33
C LEU A 250 11.03 31.15 12.02
N GLU A 251 11.82 32.03 11.40
CA GLU A 251 12.50 31.70 10.16
C GLU A 251 13.57 30.64 10.41
N ARG A 252 14.26 30.73 11.56
CA ARG A 252 15.20 29.70 11.99
C ARG A 252 14.51 28.37 12.29
N ALA A 253 13.33 28.40 12.93
CA ALA A 253 12.54 27.21 13.19
C ALA A 253 12.13 26.51 11.88
N TRP A 254 11.71 27.27 10.85
CA TRP A 254 11.43 26.72 9.53
C TRP A 254 12.64 26.08 8.88
N ASP A 255 13.82 26.68 9.00
CA ASP A 255 15.07 26.10 8.48
C ASP A 255 15.43 24.78 9.18
N ASP A 256 15.28 24.72 10.50
CA ASP A 256 15.57 23.53 11.30
C ASP A 256 14.60 22.37 11.00
N ILE A 257 13.32 22.69 10.82
CA ILE A 257 12.30 21.70 10.41
C ILE A 257 12.54 21.23 8.99
N ARG A 258 12.84 22.16 8.07
CA ARG A 258 13.14 21.82 6.68
C ARG A 258 14.27 20.81 6.62
N ARG A 259 15.39 21.06 7.31
CA ARG A 259 16.57 20.18 7.30
C ARG A 259 16.24 18.72 7.67
N THR A 260 15.38 18.53 8.67
CA THR A 260 15.11 17.23 9.31
C THR A 260 13.84 16.53 8.81
N SER A 261 13.21 17.04 7.75
CA SER A 261 11.94 16.52 7.24
C SER A 261 12.04 16.01 5.81
N VAL A 262 11.38 14.88 5.54
CA VAL A 262 11.30 14.21 4.23
C VAL A 262 9.84 14.06 3.82
N PHE A 263 9.54 14.26 2.54
CA PHE A 263 8.19 14.16 2.00
C PHE A 263 8.11 13.18 0.82
N THR A 264 7.18 12.22 0.89
CA THR A 264 6.84 11.37 -0.27
C THR A 264 5.51 11.83 -0.88
N ILE A 265 5.51 12.11 -2.19
CA ILE A 265 4.29 12.36 -2.97
C ILE A 265 3.84 11.09 -3.70
N HIS A 266 2.55 10.75 -3.61
CA HIS A 266 1.95 9.59 -4.31
C HIS A 266 0.96 9.99 -5.40
N THR A 267 0.66 11.28 -5.49
CA THR A 267 -0.36 11.81 -6.40
C THR A 267 0.28 12.33 -7.69
N PRO A 268 0.00 11.72 -8.86
CA PRO A 268 0.70 12.05 -10.11
C PRO A 268 0.26 13.35 -10.76
N VAL A 269 -0.88 13.92 -10.35
CA VAL A 269 -1.45 15.15 -10.94
C VAL A 269 -1.83 16.15 -9.85
N ALA A 270 -1.55 17.44 -10.08
CA ALA A 270 -1.84 18.52 -9.14
C ALA A 270 -3.28 18.48 -8.60
N ALA A 271 -4.27 18.28 -9.48
CA ALA A 271 -5.69 18.27 -9.14
C ALA A 271 -6.12 17.15 -8.17
N GLY A 272 -5.29 16.12 -7.98
CA GLY A 272 -5.54 15.05 -7.01
C GLY A 272 -5.02 15.35 -5.60
N ASN A 273 -4.25 16.42 -5.41
CA ASN A 273 -3.62 16.74 -4.12
C ASN A 273 -4.62 17.38 -3.16
N GLU A 274 -4.37 17.16 -1.87
CA GLU A 274 -5.25 17.60 -0.79
C GLU A 274 -5.19 19.12 -0.62
N ARG A 275 -6.35 19.79 -0.79
CA ARG A 275 -6.50 21.25 -0.66
C ARG A 275 -7.70 21.63 0.17
N PHE A 276 -7.51 22.53 1.13
CA PHE A 276 -8.58 23.07 1.98
C PHE A 276 -8.87 24.52 1.64
N ASP A 277 -10.09 24.96 1.94
CA ASP A 277 -10.40 26.38 2.00
C ASP A 277 -9.52 27.07 3.08
N GLY A 278 -8.88 28.17 2.72
CA GLY A 278 -7.97 28.89 3.62
C GLY A 278 -8.68 29.52 4.82
N GLY A 279 -9.97 29.85 4.69
CA GLY A 279 -10.81 30.30 5.80
C GLY A 279 -11.08 29.19 6.82
N LEU A 280 -11.36 27.98 6.34
CA LEU A 280 -11.50 26.79 7.17
C LEU A 280 -10.21 26.48 7.94
N VAL A 281 -9.05 26.57 7.28
CA VAL A 281 -7.75 26.40 7.95
C VAL A 281 -7.54 27.49 8.99
N ARG A 282 -7.87 28.75 8.69
CA ARG A 282 -7.79 29.83 9.70
C ARG A 282 -8.61 29.52 10.93
N GLN A 283 -9.86 29.11 10.70
CA GLN A 283 -10.79 28.83 11.77
C GLN A 283 -10.28 27.69 12.65
N LEU A 284 -9.84 26.56 12.07
CA LEU A 284 -9.52 25.36 12.85
C LEU A 284 -8.10 25.36 13.43
N ALA A 285 -7.09 25.81 12.69
CA ALA A 285 -5.70 25.79 13.13
C ALA A 285 -5.26 27.06 13.86
N GLY A 286 -6.02 28.16 13.77
CA GLY A 286 -5.70 29.44 14.39
C GLY A 286 -5.51 29.36 15.92
N PRO A 287 -6.44 28.75 16.69
CA PRO A 287 -6.29 28.63 18.14
C PRO A 287 -5.00 27.92 18.56
N LEU A 288 -4.57 26.91 17.80
CA LEU A 288 -3.32 26.19 18.04
C LEU A 288 -2.08 27.05 17.69
N LEU A 289 -2.07 27.65 16.50
CA LEU A 289 -0.86 28.25 15.92
C LEU A 289 -0.64 29.70 16.36
N GLU A 290 -1.68 30.54 16.34
CA GLU A 290 -1.62 31.94 16.79
C GLU A 290 -1.77 32.06 18.30
N GLY A 291 -2.50 31.11 18.88
CA GLY A 291 -2.75 31.02 20.30
C GLY A 291 -4.07 31.66 20.68
N ASP A 292 -4.69 31.09 21.71
CA ASP A 292 -5.92 31.60 22.31
C ASP A 292 -5.82 31.73 23.83
N GLY A 293 -4.58 31.75 24.34
CA GLY A 293 -4.25 31.84 25.76
C GLY A 293 -4.11 30.49 26.47
N ARG A 294 -4.40 29.36 25.80
CA ARG A 294 -4.14 28.02 26.36
C ARG A 294 -2.66 27.65 26.32
N PRO A 295 -2.16 26.87 27.30
CA PRO A 295 -0.79 26.34 27.27
C PRO A 295 -0.54 25.52 25.99
N GLY A 296 0.67 25.61 25.46
CA GLY A 296 1.03 24.86 24.25
C GLY A 296 0.43 25.42 22.95
N THR A 297 -0.10 26.63 22.97
CA THR A 297 -0.58 27.34 21.76
C THR A 297 0.26 28.58 21.48
N GLY A 298 0.18 29.08 20.25
CA GLY A 298 0.76 30.37 19.86
C GLY A 298 2.21 30.33 19.39
N GLY A 299 2.67 31.47 18.86
CA GLY A 299 4.03 31.67 18.37
C GLY A 299 4.21 31.48 16.86
N VAL A 300 3.22 30.94 16.15
CA VAL A 300 3.30 30.72 14.70
C VAL A 300 2.16 31.48 14.01
N PRO A 301 2.44 32.65 13.39
CA PRO A 301 1.41 33.42 12.70
C PRO A 301 0.76 32.62 11.57
N LEU A 302 -0.56 32.56 11.56
CA LEU A 302 -1.31 31.70 10.64
C LEU A 302 -1.16 32.14 9.19
N ASP A 303 -1.07 33.45 8.96
CA ASP A 303 -0.81 34.03 7.64
C ASP A 303 0.50 33.49 7.05
N ARG A 304 1.54 33.27 7.86
CA ARG A 304 2.82 32.69 7.39
C ARG A 304 2.67 31.23 7.01
N VAL A 305 1.85 30.47 7.73
CA VAL A 305 1.56 29.07 7.39
C VAL A 305 0.74 29.00 6.10
N LEU A 306 -0.26 29.85 5.94
CA LEU A 306 -1.07 29.93 4.73
C LEU A 306 -0.26 30.34 3.50
N GLU A 307 0.70 31.25 3.65
CA GLU A 307 1.66 31.60 2.59
C GLU A 307 2.49 30.39 2.16
N LEU A 308 2.95 29.57 3.11
CA LEU A 308 3.66 28.33 2.82
C LEU A 308 2.75 27.27 2.16
N GLY A 309 1.44 27.33 2.39
CA GLY A 309 0.44 26.47 1.76
C GLY A 309 -0.07 26.94 0.39
N LEU A 310 0.46 28.03 -0.19
CA LEU A 310 0.02 28.48 -1.52
C LEU A 310 0.46 27.50 -2.61
N GLY A 311 -0.51 26.99 -3.37
CA GLY A 311 -0.26 26.11 -4.51
C GLY A 311 0.50 26.78 -5.66
N VAL A 312 0.83 26.00 -6.69
CA VAL A 312 1.51 26.48 -7.91
C VAL A 312 0.70 27.51 -8.71
N ASP A 313 -0.62 27.50 -8.53
CA ASP A 313 -1.57 28.47 -9.09
C ASP A 313 -1.64 29.78 -8.31
N GLY A 314 -1.09 29.82 -7.09
CA GLY A 314 -1.07 31.00 -6.24
C GLY A 314 -2.43 31.40 -5.67
N ASP A 315 -3.43 30.52 -5.67
CA ASP A 315 -4.77 30.82 -5.15
C ASP A 315 -4.75 30.99 -3.63
N ARG A 316 -4.93 32.24 -3.16
CA ARG A 316 -4.95 32.60 -1.74
C ARG A 316 -6.20 32.14 -0.99
N GLY A 317 -7.25 31.72 -1.71
CA GLY A 317 -8.43 31.11 -1.11
C GLY A 317 -8.23 29.64 -0.75
N GLN A 318 -7.16 29.01 -1.25
CA GLN A 318 -6.85 27.61 -1.02
C GLN A 318 -5.58 27.43 -0.17
N PHE A 319 -5.54 26.31 0.54
CA PHE A 319 -4.40 25.83 1.31
C PHE A 319 -4.03 24.44 0.83
N ASP A 320 -2.91 24.33 0.13
CA ASP A 320 -2.39 23.12 -0.49
C ASP A 320 -1.39 22.43 0.46
N MET A 321 -1.77 21.25 0.95
CA MET A 321 -0.98 20.48 1.92
C MET A 321 0.35 20.00 1.32
N THR A 322 0.36 19.71 0.02
CA THR A 322 1.57 19.30 -0.72
C THR A 322 2.52 20.48 -0.84
N ALA A 323 1.99 21.68 -1.14
CA ALA A 323 2.80 22.90 -1.23
C ALA A 323 3.46 23.27 0.11
N LEU A 324 2.72 23.17 1.24
CA LEU A 324 3.29 23.34 2.58
C LEU A 324 4.44 22.34 2.82
N SER A 325 4.19 21.07 2.52
CA SER A 325 5.16 19.99 2.75
C SER A 325 6.45 20.23 1.96
N LEU A 326 6.36 20.48 0.65
CA LEU A 326 7.54 20.69 -0.22
C LEU A 326 8.39 21.90 0.20
N ARG A 327 7.77 22.97 0.71
CA ARG A 327 8.51 24.16 1.20
C ARG A 327 9.23 23.91 2.52
N LEU A 328 8.74 22.99 3.34
CA LEU A 328 9.23 22.70 4.69
C LEU A 328 9.89 21.31 4.85
N THR A 329 10.29 20.66 3.76
CA THR A 329 11.12 19.45 3.77
C THR A 329 12.41 19.64 2.97
N SER A 330 13.52 19.00 3.37
CA SER A 330 14.81 19.09 2.68
C SER A 330 14.90 18.10 1.53
N GLY A 331 14.37 16.90 1.71
CA GLY A 331 14.24 15.85 0.71
C GLY A 331 12.78 15.59 0.34
N ALA A 332 12.51 15.43 -0.96
CA ALA A 332 11.22 14.99 -1.45
C ALA A 332 11.39 13.91 -2.51
N ASN A 333 10.49 12.94 -2.55
CA ASN A 333 10.50 11.91 -3.58
C ASN A 333 9.10 11.56 -4.10
N ALA A 334 9.06 11.21 -5.38
CA ALA A 334 8.00 10.50 -6.05
C ALA A 334 8.29 8.98 -5.99
N VAL A 335 7.31 8.19 -6.43
CA VAL A 335 7.25 6.73 -6.21
C VAL A 335 7.51 5.85 -7.43
N SER A 336 7.95 6.45 -8.53
CA SER A 336 8.51 5.82 -9.72
C SER A 336 9.31 6.86 -10.51
N GLN A 337 10.11 6.45 -11.50
CA GLN A 337 10.86 7.38 -12.34
C GLN A 337 9.95 8.26 -13.20
N LEU A 338 8.91 7.69 -13.83
CA LEU A 338 7.95 8.48 -14.61
C LEU A 338 7.18 9.47 -13.73
N HIS A 339 6.80 9.05 -12.52
CA HIS A 339 6.14 9.96 -11.58
C HIS A 339 7.08 11.08 -11.10
N ALA A 340 8.37 10.81 -10.91
CA ALA A 340 9.33 11.87 -10.60
C ALA A 340 9.39 12.92 -11.72
N GLN A 341 9.32 12.51 -12.98
CA GLN A 341 9.27 13.45 -14.11
C GLN A 341 8.03 14.34 -14.03
N THR A 342 6.82 13.76 -13.94
CA THR A 342 5.56 14.53 -13.90
C THR A 342 5.42 15.38 -12.64
N ALA A 343 5.92 14.89 -11.49
CA ALA A 343 5.96 15.65 -10.25
C ALA A 343 6.89 16.87 -10.37
N ASN A 344 8.08 16.72 -10.95
CA ASN A 344 8.97 17.87 -11.16
C ASN A 344 8.36 18.87 -12.16
N GLU A 345 7.73 18.43 -13.24
CA GLU A 345 7.02 19.33 -14.17
C GLU A 345 5.97 20.19 -13.46
N THR A 346 5.25 19.59 -12.50
CA THR A 346 4.22 20.29 -11.71
C THR A 346 4.82 21.21 -10.66
N TRP A 347 5.77 20.71 -9.87
CA TRP A 347 6.14 21.31 -8.58
C TRP A 347 7.44 22.10 -8.60
N THR A 348 8.22 22.08 -9.70
CA THR A 348 9.45 22.87 -9.85
C THR A 348 9.32 24.32 -9.38
N PRO A 349 8.22 25.05 -9.64
CA PRO A 349 8.05 26.43 -9.16
C PRO A 349 8.16 26.60 -7.64
N LEU A 350 7.92 25.55 -6.83
CA LEU A 350 7.98 25.59 -5.37
C LEU A 350 9.28 25.03 -4.79
N MET A 351 10.13 24.40 -5.61
CA MET A 351 11.25 23.60 -5.12
C MET A 351 12.54 24.39 -4.91
N ASN A 352 12.61 25.67 -5.32
CA ASN A 352 13.78 26.54 -5.18
C ASN A 352 15.08 25.89 -5.69
N GLY A 353 15.03 25.29 -6.88
CA GLY A 353 16.19 24.63 -7.52
C GLY A 353 16.48 23.20 -7.05
N ARG A 354 15.71 22.68 -6.08
CA ARG A 354 15.75 21.26 -5.68
C ARG A 354 14.90 20.41 -6.62
N SER A 355 15.19 19.13 -6.69
CA SER A 355 14.40 18.16 -7.46
C SER A 355 13.65 17.18 -6.55
N ILE A 356 12.50 16.72 -7.02
CA ILE A 356 11.79 15.57 -6.44
C ILE A 356 12.46 14.31 -6.98
N LEU A 357 13.00 13.47 -6.10
CA LEU A 357 13.70 12.25 -6.49
C LEU A 357 12.72 11.15 -6.94
N GLY A 358 13.13 10.24 -7.82
CA GLY A 358 12.43 8.98 -8.05
C GLY A 358 12.96 7.91 -7.11
N VAL A 359 12.20 7.53 -6.08
CA VAL A 359 12.44 6.33 -5.27
C VAL A 359 11.32 5.35 -5.56
N THR A 360 11.58 4.36 -6.40
CA THR A 360 10.52 3.47 -6.88
C THR A 360 9.99 2.61 -5.75
N ASN A 361 8.66 2.56 -5.58
CA ASN A 361 8.02 1.69 -4.60
C ASN A 361 8.47 0.22 -4.73
N GLY A 362 8.30 -0.51 -3.63
CA GLY A 362 8.46 -1.95 -3.60
C GLY A 362 7.33 -2.63 -2.84
N ILE A 363 7.48 -3.95 -2.70
CA ILE A 363 6.60 -4.82 -1.92
C ILE A 363 7.40 -5.60 -0.89
N HIS A 364 6.77 -5.98 0.22
CA HIS A 364 7.40 -6.86 1.21
C HIS A 364 7.31 -8.32 0.74
N PRO A 365 8.40 -8.95 0.24
CA PRO A 365 8.27 -10.25 -0.42
C PRO A 365 7.69 -11.36 0.48
N PRO A 366 8.05 -11.49 1.77
CA PRO A 366 7.41 -12.43 2.68
C PRO A 366 5.90 -12.25 2.86
N THR A 367 5.37 -11.03 2.74
CA THR A 367 3.90 -10.81 2.80
C THR A 367 3.19 -11.39 1.59
N TRP A 368 3.81 -11.29 0.41
CA TRP A 368 3.10 -11.40 -0.87
C TRP A 368 3.45 -12.65 -1.67
N ILE A 369 4.65 -13.19 -1.54
CA ILE A 369 5.03 -14.46 -2.17
C ILE A 369 4.32 -15.59 -1.42
N GLY A 370 3.55 -16.41 -2.15
CA GLY A 370 2.82 -17.53 -1.55
C GLY A 370 3.73 -18.69 -1.18
N THR A 371 3.32 -19.49 -0.21
CA THR A 371 4.13 -20.56 0.41
C THR A 371 4.76 -21.51 -0.61
N SER A 372 3.98 -22.01 -1.58
CA SER A 372 4.51 -22.91 -2.62
C SER A 372 5.61 -22.29 -3.49
N MET A 373 5.58 -20.97 -3.69
CA MET A 373 6.61 -20.27 -4.47
C MET A 373 7.82 -19.92 -3.60
N ARG A 374 7.57 -19.47 -2.36
CA ARG A 374 8.58 -19.19 -1.34
C ARG A 374 9.50 -20.40 -1.11
N GLU A 375 8.92 -21.58 -0.91
CA GLU A 375 9.67 -22.82 -0.72
C GLU A 375 10.66 -23.12 -1.86
N LEU A 376 10.30 -22.81 -3.11
CA LEU A 376 11.18 -23.01 -4.26
C LEU A 376 12.31 -21.98 -4.28
N VAL A 377 11.98 -20.70 -4.03
CA VAL A 377 12.97 -19.62 -3.99
C VAL A 377 14.01 -19.89 -2.90
N GLU A 378 13.58 -20.23 -1.68
CA GLU A 378 14.50 -20.48 -0.57
C GLU A 378 15.33 -21.75 -0.79
N ARG A 379 14.71 -22.84 -1.27
CA ARG A 379 15.40 -24.13 -1.49
C ARG A 379 16.43 -24.09 -2.62
N TYR A 380 16.11 -23.47 -3.75
CA TYR A 380 16.95 -23.56 -4.96
C TYR A 380 17.87 -22.37 -5.15
N LEU A 381 17.56 -21.22 -4.55
CA LEU A 381 18.28 -19.97 -4.77
C LEU A 381 19.11 -19.53 -3.57
N ASP A 382 19.20 -20.33 -2.50
CA ASP A 382 19.94 -20.01 -1.28
C ASP A 382 19.56 -18.62 -0.73
N ALA A 383 18.26 -18.29 -0.80
CA ALA A 383 17.72 -17.01 -0.41
C ALA A 383 16.97 -17.14 0.92
N ASP A 384 17.11 -16.14 1.79
CA ASP A 384 16.22 -15.93 2.92
C ASP A 384 15.33 -14.74 2.57
N LEU A 385 14.03 -14.99 2.38
CA LEU A 385 13.10 -13.90 2.06
C LEU A 385 12.81 -13.01 3.26
N ASP A 386 13.02 -13.49 4.48
CA ASP A 386 12.83 -12.73 5.71
C ASP A 386 14.09 -11.89 6.07
N ASP A 387 15.25 -12.18 5.45
CA ASP A 387 16.52 -11.46 5.63
C ASP A 387 17.15 -11.03 4.29
N LEU A 388 16.44 -10.18 3.55
CA LEU A 388 16.87 -9.73 2.22
C LEU A 388 18.01 -8.70 2.24
N ASP A 389 18.30 -8.01 3.35
CA ASP A 389 19.35 -6.99 3.39
C ASP A 389 20.73 -7.56 3.74
N ASN A 390 20.81 -8.79 4.22
CA ASN A 390 22.04 -9.48 4.55
C ASN A 390 22.71 -10.19 3.35
N THR A 391 22.37 -9.80 2.13
CA THR A 391 22.84 -10.45 0.90
C THR A 391 24.36 -10.21 0.65
N THR A 392 25.16 -11.26 0.83
CA THR A 392 26.61 -11.41 0.49
C THR A 392 26.83 -11.64 -1.02
N PRO A 393 28.01 -12.01 -1.60
CA PRO A 393 28.15 -12.27 -3.06
C PRO A 393 27.25 -13.38 -3.67
N ALA A 394 26.49 -14.11 -2.85
CA ALA A 394 25.30 -14.88 -3.24
C ALA A 394 24.06 -14.00 -3.56
N GLY A 395 24.20 -12.69 -3.40
CA GLY A 395 23.19 -11.67 -3.16
C GLY A 395 22.48 -11.14 -4.38
N ARG A 396 22.60 -11.84 -5.50
CA ARG A 396 21.75 -11.66 -6.68
C ARG A 396 21.00 -12.95 -6.95
N PHE A 397 20.42 -13.55 -5.91
CA PHE A 397 19.74 -14.84 -6.00
C PHE A 397 18.68 -14.84 -7.10
N TRP A 398 18.06 -13.69 -7.34
CA TRP A 398 17.05 -13.51 -8.39
C TRP A 398 17.59 -13.68 -9.81
N GLU A 399 18.90 -13.66 -10.03
CA GLU A 399 19.52 -13.98 -11.32
C GLU A 399 19.62 -15.46 -11.60
N ARG A 400 19.32 -16.31 -10.62
CA ARG A 400 19.54 -17.77 -10.67
C ARG A 400 18.24 -18.55 -10.83
N MET A 401 17.18 -17.91 -11.32
CA MET A 401 15.83 -18.50 -11.45
C MET A 401 15.82 -19.78 -12.29
N GLU A 402 16.81 -19.97 -13.17
CA GLU A 402 16.99 -21.18 -13.97
C GLU A 402 17.29 -22.43 -13.11
N ARG A 403 17.77 -22.26 -11.87
CA ARG A 403 18.01 -23.37 -10.94
C ARG A 403 16.72 -24.03 -10.45
N ILE A 404 15.60 -23.32 -10.46
CA ILE A 404 14.30 -23.90 -10.10
C ILE A 404 13.83 -24.80 -11.26
N PRO A 405 13.57 -26.10 -11.03
CA PRO A 405 13.09 -27.01 -12.07
C PRO A 405 11.77 -26.53 -12.71
N PRO A 406 11.63 -26.57 -14.05
CA PRO A 406 10.42 -26.09 -14.75
C PRO A 406 9.12 -26.74 -14.25
N THR A 407 9.17 -28.05 -13.99
CA THR A 407 8.04 -28.84 -13.47
C THR A 407 7.59 -28.34 -12.10
N GLU A 408 8.53 -28.13 -11.18
CA GLU A 408 8.23 -27.69 -9.82
C GLU A 408 7.69 -26.27 -9.78
N LEU A 409 8.25 -25.36 -10.60
CA LEU A 409 7.75 -23.99 -10.73
C LEU A 409 6.30 -23.97 -11.24
N TRP A 410 6.02 -24.74 -12.29
CA TRP A 410 4.68 -24.87 -12.84
C TRP A 410 3.70 -25.50 -11.84
N ASP A 411 4.11 -26.54 -11.12
CA ASP A 411 3.27 -27.19 -10.13
C ASP A 411 2.99 -26.30 -8.91
N ALA A 412 3.96 -25.49 -8.47
CA ALA A 412 3.76 -24.49 -7.43
C ALA A 412 2.70 -23.46 -7.83
N HIS A 413 2.81 -22.91 -9.04
CA HIS A 413 1.80 -21.99 -9.58
C HIS A 413 0.42 -22.64 -9.68
N ARG A 414 0.34 -23.88 -10.17
CA ARG A 414 -0.93 -24.64 -10.22
C ARG A 414 -1.52 -24.91 -8.84
N ARG A 415 -0.71 -25.05 -7.79
CA ARG A 415 -1.23 -25.15 -6.40
C ARG A 415 -1.86 -23.83 -5.98
N GLN A 416 -1.18 -22.70 -6.14
CA GLN A 416 -1.71 -21.37 -5.81
C GLN A 416 -3.00 -21.06 -6.59
N LYS A 417 -3.07 -21.48 -7.86
CA LYS A 417 -4.27 -21.33 -8.69
C LYS A 417 -5.48 -22.13 -8.18
N ARG A 418 -5.26 -23.35 -7.68
CA ARG A 418 -6.31 -24.16 -7.04
C ARG A 418 -6.77 -23.52 -5.72
N GLU A 419 -5.84 -22.96 -4.95
CA GLU A 419 -6.16 -22.24 -3.71
C GLU A 419 -7.02 -21.00 -3.98
N LEU A 420 -6.67 -20.21 -5.00
CA LEU A 420 -7.50 -19.09 -5.46
C LEU A 420 -8.90 -19.56 -5.86
N ALA A 421 -9.01 -20.59 -6.70
CA ALA A 421 -10.30 -21.11 -7.13
C ALA A 421 -11.17 -21.52 -5.94
N ASN A 422 -10.64 -22.30 -4.99
CA ASN A 422 -11.35 -22.73 -3.80
C ASN A 422 -11.79 -21.54 -2.92
N PHE A 423 -10.90 -20.57 -2.72
CA PHE A 423 -11.21 -19.36 -1.97
C PHE A 423 -12.33 -18.54 -2.64
N ALA A 424 -12.23 -18.31 -3.94
CA ALA A 424 -13.18 -17.54 -4.71
C ALA A 424 -14.56 -18.22 -4.78
N ARG A 425 -14.61 -19.55 -4.92
CA ARG A 425 -15.88 -20.33 -4.87
C ARG A 425 -16.64 -20.09 -3.56
N GLY A 426 -15.95 -20.12 -2.43
CA GLY A 426 -16.56 -19.84 -1.12
C GLY A 426 -17.12 -18.41 -1.00
N ARG A 427 -16.39 -17.43 -1.56
CA ARG A 427 -16.83 -16.02 -1.61
C ARG A 427 -18.06 -15.84 -2.51
N LEU A 428 -18.00 -16.35 -3.74
CA LEU A 428 -19.10 -16.31 -4.70
C LEU A 428 -20.34 -17.01 -4.16
N ARG A 429 -20.19 -18.18 -3.51
CA ARG A 429 -21.31 -18.89 -2.88
C ARG A 429 -21.97 -18.04 -1.79
N SER A 430 -21.19 -17.37 -0.95
CA SER A 430 -21.72 -16.49 0.09
C SER A 430 -22.46 -15.29 -0.49
N GLN A 431 -21.92 -14.68 -1.54
CA GLN A 431 -22.52 -13.56 -2.26
C GLN A 431 -23.84 -13.96 -2.95
N PHE A 432 -23.83 -15.05 -3.72
CA PHE A 432 -25.00 -15.53 -4.46
C PHE A 432 -26.11 -16.01 -3.51
N ALA A 433 -25.76 -16.64 -2.40
CA ALA A 433 -26.73 -16.99 -1.36
C ALA A 433 -27.40 -15.76 -0.76
N ARG A 434 -26.65 -14.67 -0.54
CA ARG A 434 -27.21 -13.39 -0.06
C ARG A 434 -28.14 -12.74 -1.09
N HIS A 435 -27.89 -12.96 -2.39
CA HIS A 435 -28.77 -12.52 -3.49
C HIS A 435 -30.03 -13.37 -3.64
N GLY A 436 -30.16 -14.47 -2.88
CA GLY A 436 -31.32 -15.36 -2.96
C GLY A 436 -31.30 -16.31 -4.16
N GLU A 437 -30.12 -16.60 -4.72
CA GLU A 437 -29.97 -17.54 -5.85
C GLU A 437 -30.41 -18.95 -5.49
N ALA A 438 -30.98 -19.66 -6.46
CA ALA A 438 -31.52 -21.01 -6.26
C ALA A 438 -30.40 -22.00 -5.86
N PRO A 439 -30.71 -23.05 -5.06
CA PRO A 439 -29.73 -24.05 -4.64
C PRO A 439 -28.93 -24.67 -5.81
N SER A 440 -29.57 -24.92 -6.96
CA SER A 440 -28.91 -25.45 -8.16
C SER A 440 -27.86 -24.51 -8.75
N VAL A 441 -28.05 -23.20 -8.64
CA VAL A 441 -27.04 -22.20 -9.05
C VAL A 441 -25.85 -22.24 -8.09
N LEU A 442 -26.12 -22.37 -6.78
CA LEU A 442 -25.07 -22.46 -5.75
C LEU A 442 -24.25 -23.75 -5.84
N GLU A 443 -24.87 -24.86 -6.25
CA GLU A 443 -24.19 -26.13 -6.56
C GLU A 443 -23.29 -25.97 -7.80
N GLY A 444 -23.75 -25.28 -8.84
CA GLY A 444 -22.95 -25.00 -10.05
C GLY A 444 -21.66 -24.23 -9.76
N LEU A 445 -21.62 -23.41 -8.69
CA LEU A 445 -20.43 -22.66 -8.29
C LEU A 445 -19.27 -23.57 -7.83
N GLU A 446 -19.51 -24.84 -7.49
CA GLU A 446 -18.43 -25.78 -7.15
C GLU A 446 -17.46 -25.99 -8.31
N THR A 447 -17.93 -25.80 -9.54
CA THR A 447 -17.13 -25.88 -10.78
C THR A 447 -16.66 -24.53 -11.30
N ALA A 448 -17.04 -23.41 -10.67
CA ALA A 448 -16.59 -22.08 -11.08
C ALA A 448 -15.07 -21.95 -10.96
N LEU A 449 -14.46 -21.09 -11.80
CA LEU A 449 -13.00 -20.89 -11.85
C LEU A 449 -12.24 -22.20 -12.05
N ASP A 450 -12.11 -22.63 -13.30
CA ASP A 450 -11.34 -23.82 -13.66
C ASP A 450 -9.84 -23.52 -13.48
N PRO A 451 -9.13 -24.25 -12.60
CA PRO A 451 -7.70 -24.05 -12.41
C PRO A 451 -6.83 -24.41 -13.64
N ASN A 452 -7.39 -25.07 -14.66
CA ASN A 452 -6.69 -25.34 -15.91
C ASN A 452 -6.90 -24.25 -16.97
N ALA A 453 -7.89 -23.37 -16.82
CA ALA A 453 -8.18 -22.29 -17.75
C ALA A 453 -7.31 -21.05 -17.48
N LEU A 454 -6.79 -20.39 -18.52
CA LEU A 454 -6.05 -19.14 -18.39
C LEU A 454 -6.88 -18.12 -17.60
N THR A 455 -6.34 -17.64 -16.48
CA THR A 455 -7.02 -16.74 -15.54
C THR A 455 -6.35 -15.38 -15.57
N ILE A 456 -7.10 -14.35 -15.97
CA ILE A 456 -6.65 -12.96 -15.98
C ILE A 456 -7.26 -12.25 -14.76
N GLY A 457 -6.40 -11.69 -13.91
CA GLY A 457 -6.78 -10.96 -12.71
C GLY A 457 -6.77 -9.45 -12.89
N PHE A 458 -7.74 -8.78 -12.27
CA PHE A 458 -7.77 -7.33 -12.10
C PHE A 458 -8.22 -7.04 -10.66
N ALA A 459 -7.34 -6.46 -9.82
CA ALA A 459 -7.81 -5.92 -8.56
C ALA A 459 -7.13 -4.65 -8.07
N ARG A 460 -7.95 -3.64 -7.79
CA ARG A 460 -7.53 -2.29 -7.39
C ARG A 460 -8.75 -1.44 -7.00
N ARG A 461 -8.51 -0.22 -6.51
CA ARG A 461 -9.56 0.80 -6.40
C ARG A 461 -10.18 1.03 -7.79
N PHE A 462 -11.50 1.02 -7.89
CA PHE A 462 -12.21 1.40 -9.10
C PHE A 462 -12.23 2.92 -9.22
N ALA A 463 -11.64 3.42 -10.31
CA ALA A 463 -11.63 4.81 -10.73
C ALA A 463 -11.58 4.83 -12.26
N THR A 464 -12.07 5.90 -12.89
CA THR A 464 -12.22 6.00 -14.35
C THR A 464 -10.89 5.83 -15.09
N TYR A 465 -9.83 6.48 -14.61
CA TYR A 465 -8.50 6.42 -15.23
C TYR A 465 -7.85 5.03 -15.19
N LYS A 466 -8.30 4.10 -14.33
CA LYS A 466 -7.80 2.72 -14.27
C LYS A 466 -8.33 1.85 -15.41
N ARG A 467 -9.37 2.34 -16.12
CA ARG A 467 -10.01 1.71 -17.31
C ARG A 467 -10.39 0.24 -17.10
N ALA A 468 -10.97 -0.11 -15.96
CA ALA A 468 -11.34 -1.49 -15.64
C ALA A 468 -12.25 -2.17 -16.68
N GLY A 469 -13.04 -1.36 -17.41
CA GLY A 469 -13.94 -1.81 -18.45
C GLY A 469 -13.32 -2.01 -19.84
N MET A 470 -12.04 -1.67 -20.06
CA MET A 470 -11.41 -1.65 -21.40
C MET A 470 -11.47 -3.00 -22.12
N ILE A 471 -11.33 -4.12 -21.38
CA ILE A 471 -11.42 -5.47 -21.94
C ILE A 471 -12.83 -5.82 -22.44
N PHE A 472 -13.85 -5.04 -22.10
CA PHE A 472 -15.24 -5.23 -22.52
C PHE A 472 -15.63 -4.36 -23.72
N THR A 473 -14.66 -3.69 -24.37
CA THR A 473 -14.90 -2.82 -25.53
C THR A 473 -15.39 -3.58 -26.75
N ASP A 474 -14.92 -4.81 -26.98
CA ASP A 474 -15.43 -5.74 -27.98
C ASP A 474 -15.93 -7.04 -27.32
N ILE A 475 -17.21 -7.05 -26.97
CA ILE A 475 -17.88 -8.14 -26.28
C ILE A 475 -17.86 -9.44 -27.09
N ASP A 476 -17.97 -9.36 -28.42
CA ASP A 476 -18.01 -10.54 -29.27
C ASP A 476 -16.63 -11.18 -29.41
N ARG A 477 -15.59 -10.36 -29.55
CA ARG A 477 -14.20 -10.80 -29.57
C ARG A 477 -13.79 -11.41 -28.24
N LEU A 478 -14.14 -10.75 -27.13
CA LEU A 478 -13.91 -11.31 -25.80
C LEU A 478 -14.66 -12.63 -25.59
N ALA A 479 -15.94 -12.73 -25.98
CA ALA A 479 -16.72 -13.95 -25.79
C ALA A 479 -16.10 -15.16 -26.52
N ARG A 480 -15.51 -14.95 -27.71
CA ARG A 480 -14.77 -16.01 -28.42
C ARG A 480 -13.57 -16.51 -27.63
N LEU A 481 -12.79 -15.60 -27.04
CA LEU A 481 -11.65 -15.98 -26.18
C LEU A 481 -12.10 -16.74 -24.93
N LEU A 482 -13.13 -16.26 -24.24
CA LEU A 482 -13.61 -16.86 -23.00
C LEU A 482 -14.19 -18.28 -23.18
N HIS A 483 -14.82 -18.54 -24.33
CA HIS A 483 -15.51 -19.81 -24.60
C HIS A 483 -14.81 -20.71 -25.61
N ASP A 484 -13.57 -20.41 -25.99
CA ASP A 484 -12.72 -21.35 -26.75
C ASP A 484 -12.57 -22.65 -25.92
N GLN A 485 -13.06 -23.76 -26.45
CA GLN A 485 -13.05 -25.05 -25.75
C GLN A 485 -11.65 -25.64 -25.62
N ALA A 486 -10.75 -25.34 -26.56
CA ALA A 486 -9.37 -25.80 -26.52
C ALA A 486 -8.49 -24.89 -25.67
N ARG A 487 -8.83 -23.60 -25.58
CA ARG A 487 -8.04 -22.57 -24.91
C ARG A 487 -8.92 -21.64 -24.05
N PRO A 488 -9.61 -22.16 -23.03
CA PRO A 488 -10.58 -21.37 -22.27
C PRO A 488 -9.92 -20.20 -21.52
N VAL A 489 -10.61 -19.07 -21.43
CA VAL A 489 -10.13 -17.91 -20.68
C VAL A 489 -11.17 -17.51 -19.63
N GLN A 490 -10.71 -17.08 -18.46
CA GLN A 490 -11.57 -16.54 -17.40
C GLN A 490 -11.00 -15.26 -16.79
N LEU A 491 -11.88 -14.39 -16.34
CA LEU A 491 -11.57 -13.08 -15.76
C LEU A 491 -12.00 -13.03 -14.29
N VAL A 492 -11.13 -12.50 -13.42
CA VAL A 492 -11.44 -12.29 -12.01
C VAL A 492 -11.19 -10.84 -11.63
N TYR A 493 -12.26 -10.16 -11.23
CA TYR A 493 -12.24 -8.80 -10.74
C TYR A 493 -12.35 -8.75 -9.21
N ALA A 494 -11.69 -7.79 -8.58
CA ALA A 494 -11.98 -7.38 -7.21
C ALA A 494 -11.62 -5.91 -7.00
N GLY A 495 -12.37 -5.19 -6.16
CA GLY A 495 -12.02 -3.80 -5.88
C GLY A 495 -13.15 -3.02 -5.23
N LYS A 496 -12.80 -1.87 -4.66
CA LYS A 496 -13.74 -0.94 -4.03
C LYS A 496 -13.70 0.40 -4.76
N ALA A 497 -14.85 1.05 -4.90
CA ALA A 497 -14.95 2.44 -5.33
C ALA A 497 -15.12 3.33 -4.10
N HIS A 498 -14.48 4.51 -4.09
CA HIS A 498 -14.65 5.44 -2.98
C HIS A 498 -16.13 5.84 -2.84
N PRO A 499 -16.69 6.02 -1.62
CA PRO A 499 -18.12 6.26 -1.46
C PRO A 499 -18.63 7.52 -2.17
N ALA A 500 -17.76 8.53 -2.32
CA ALA A 500 -18.05 9.76 -3.08
C ALA A 500 -17.80 9.64 -4.60
N ASP A 501 -17.14 8.57 -5.06
CA ASP A 501 -16.79 8.35 -6.47
C ASP A 501 -17.92 7.58 -7.18
N ARG A 502 -18.93 8.33 -7.64
CA ARG A 502 -20.07 7.75 -8.38
C ARG A 502 -19.63 7.09 -9.70
N PRO A 503 -18.74 7.70 -10.52
CA PRO A 503 -18.23 7.04 -11.72
C PRO A 503 -17.55 5.70 -11.43
N GLY A 504 -16.73 5.61 -10.38
CA GLY A 504 -16.09 4.36 -9.96
C GLY A 504 -17.10 3.28 -9.54
N GLN A 505 -18.21 3.68 -8.89
CA GLN A 505 -19.29 2.76 -8.52
C GLN A 505 -20.05 2.24 -9.74
N ALA A 506 -20.32 3.09 -10.73
CA ALA A 506 -20.94 2.68 -11.99
C ALA A 506 -20.08 1.66 -12.77
N VAL A 507 -18.75 1.75 -12.67
CA VAL A 507 -17.85 0.74 -13.26
C VAL A 507 -18.04 -0.63 -12.60
N ILE A 508 -18.22 -0.69 -11.27
CA ILE A 508 -18.50 -1.95 -10.56
C ILE A 508 -19.81 -2.56 -11.04
N GLU A 509 -20.87 -1.74 -11.10
CA GLU A 509 -22.19 -2.14 -11.56
C GLU A 509 -22.14 -2.71 -12.99
N GLN A 510 -21.44 -2.04 -13.90
CA GLN A 510 -21.26 -2.52 -15.27
C GLN A 510 -20.54 -3.86 -15.33
N ILE A 511 -19.45 -4.05 -14.57
CA ILE A 511 -18.72 -5.31 -14.51
C ILE A 511 -19.60 -6.41 -13.93
N PHE A 512 -20.33 -6.12 -12.85
CA PHE A 512 -21.27 -7.05 -12.25
C PHE A 512 -22.34 -7.50 -13.25
N ALA A 513 -22.94 -6.57 -14.00
CA ALA A 513 -23.88 -6.89 -15.08
C ALA A 513 -23.24 -7.79 -16.15
N ARG A 514 -21.95 -7.61 -16.48
CA ARG A 514 -21.24 -8.54 -17.38
C ARG A 514 -21.20 -9.94 -16.80
N THR A 515 -20.90 -10.13 -15.52
CA THR A 515 -20.83 -11.47 -14.90
C THR A 515 -22.13 -12.27 -15.01
N ARG A 516 -23.27 -11.58 -15.17
CA ARG A 516 -24.61 -12.20 -15.32
C ARG A 516 -25.08 -12.34 -16.77
N SER A 517 -24.39 -11.74 -17.74
CA SER A 517 -24.80 -11.77 -19.15
C SER A 517 -24.53 -13.12 -19.82
N ASP A 518 -25.36 -13.52 -20.78
CA ASP A 518 -25.25 -14.81 -21.46
C ASP A 518 -23.88 -15.07 -22.09
N LYS A 519 -23.26 -14.02 -22.66
CA LYS A 519 -21.95 -14.13 -23.32
C LYS A 519 -20.77 -14.32 -22.35
N MET A 520 -20.92 -13.93 -21.07
CA MET A 520 -19.80 -13.82 -20.12
C MET A 520 -20.00 -14.66 -18.85
N ARG A 521 -21.23 -15.09 -18.58
CA ARG A 521 -21.59 -15.89 -17.41
C ARG A 521 -20.74 -17.16 -17.32
N GLY A 522 -20.25 -17.45 -16.12
CA GLY A 522 -19.37 -18.60 -15.87
C GLY A 522 -17.92 -18.42 -16.33
N ARG A 523 -17.57 -17.27 -16.93
CA ARG A 523 -16.21 -16.93 -17.35
C ARG A 523 -15.68 -15.63 -16.73
N VAL A 524 -16.57 -14.71 -16.38
CA VAL A 524 -16.21 -13.45 -15.71
C VAL A 524 -16.77 -13.44 -14.29
N PHE A 525 -15.90 -13.20 -13.32
CA PHE A 525 -16.22 -13.23 -11.90
C PHE A 525 -15.83 -11.91 -11.24
N ILE A 526 -16.60 -11.49 -10.23
CA ILE A 526 -16.26 -10.36 -9.37
C ILE A 526 -16.32 -10.80 -7.91
N LEU A 527 -15.24 -10.58 -7.17
CA LEU A 527 -15.14 -10.85 -5.74
C LEU A 527 -15.34 -9.54 -4.98
N GLU A 528 -16.36 -9.50 -4.15
CA GLU A 528 -16.62 -8.36 -3.29
C GLU A 528 -15.62 -8.26 -2.12
N ASP A 529 -15.52 -7.06 -1.57
CA ASP A 529 -14.80 -6.74 -0.34
C ASP A 529 -13.29 -6.93 -0.42
N TYR A 530 -12.71 -6.44 -1.51
CA TYR A 530 -11.27 -6.45 -1.74
C TYR A 530 -10.48 -5.90 -0.53
N ASP A 531 -9.62 -6.75 0.01
CA ASP A 531 -8.74 -6.51 1.14
C ASP A 531 -7.38 -7.20 0.87
N MET A 532 -6.43 -7.10 1.80
CA MET A 532 -5.13 -7.77 1.68
C MET A 532 -5.25 -9.29 1.49
N ARG A 533 -6.27 -9.93 2.06
CA ARG A 533 -6.46 -11.38 1.95
C ARG A 533 -6.88 -11.77 0.54
N ILE A 534 -7.87 -11.09 -0.04
CA ILE A 534 -8.24 -11.30 -1.46
C ILE A 534 -7.05 -10.94 -2.36
N GLY A 535 -6.35 -9.85 -2.05
CA GLY A 535 -5.13 -9.45 -2.74
C GLY A 535 -4.10 -10.57 -2.84
N ARG A 536 -3.77 -11.26 -1.74
CA ARG A 536 -2.82 -12.38 -1.73
C ARG A 536 -3.27 -13.52 -2.64
N PHE A 537 -4.51 -13.99 -2.53
CA PHE A 537 -5.00 -15.07 -3.41
C PHE A 537 -4.95 -14.70 -4.89
N LEU A 538 -5.29 -13.45 -5.24
CA LEU A 538 -5.28 -13.01 -6.63
C LEU A 538 -3.86 -12.90 -7.19
N VAL A 539 -2.95 -12.18 -6.52
CA VAL A 539 -1.58 -11.97 -7.03
C VAL A 539 -0.75 -13.24 -7.03
N GLN A 540 -1.17 -14.28 -6.29
CA GLN A 540 -0.53 -15.59 -6.27
C GLN A 540 -1.12 -16.58 -7.27
N GLY A 541 -2.43 -16.50 -7.53
CA GLY A 541 -3.15 -17.59 -8.20
C GLY A 541 -3.63 -17.32 -9.63
N VAL A 542 -3.64 -16.06 -10.10
CA VAL A 542 -3.97 -15.75 -11.51
C VAL A 542 -2.75 -15.98 -12.41
N ASP A 543 -2.94 -16.18 -13.71
CA ASP A 543 -1.82 -16.37 -14.64
C ASP A 543 -1.31 -15.04 -15.22
N VAL A 544 -2.23 -14.10 -15.45
CA VAL A 544 -1.94 -12.77 -16.00
C VAL A 544 -2.50 -11.69 -15.08
N TRP A 545 -1.68 -10.69 -14.77
CA TRP A 545 -2.11 -9.49 -14.06
C TRP A 545 -2.38 -8.35 -15.05
N LEU A 546 -3.64 -7.96 -15.20
CA LEU A 546 -4.06 -6.93 -16.16
C LEU A 546 -4.02 -5.53 -15.53
N ASN A 547 -3.14 -4.67 -16.07
CA ASN A 547 -2.99 -3.29 -15.60
C ASN A 547 -3.02 -2.26 -16.74
N ASN A 548 -4.15 -1.62 -16.95
CA ASN A 548 -4.38 -0.72 -18.08
C ASN A 548 -4.76 0.73 -17.68
N PRO A 549 -4.05 1.37 -16.72
CA PRO A 549 -4.32 2.76 -16.41
C PRO A 549 -4.07 3.65 -17.63
N ARG A 550 -4.69 4.83 -17.65
CA ARG A 550 -4.38 5.86 -18.62
C ARG A 550 -3.05 6.51 -18.25
N ARG A 551 -2.09 6.50 -19.17
CA ARG A 551 -0.78 7.11 -18.99
C ARG A 551 -0.86 8.64 -19.03
N PRO A 552 -0.17 9.40 -18.15
CA PRO A 552 0.69 9.00 -17.03
C PRO A 552 -0.02 9.12 -15.66
N LEU A 553 -1.25 8.62 -15.52
CA LEU A 553 -2.08 8.83 -14.32
C LEU A 553 -1.84 7.77 -13.23
N GLU A 554 -1.00 6.77 -13.48
CA GLU A 554 -0.49 5.86 -12.45
C GLU A 554 0.85 6.32 -11.89
N ALA A 555 0.89 6.73 -10.62
CA ALA A 555 2.14 7.11 -9.98
C ALA A 555 3.14 5.94 -9.82
N SER A 556 2.65 4.72 -9.58
CA SER A 556 3.49 3.51 -9.43
C SER A 556 2.67 2.25 -9.71
N GLY A 557 2.05 1.64 -8.68
CA GLY A 557 1.19 0.46 -8.82
C GLY A 557 1.81 -0.82 -8.29
N THR A 558 1.85 -0.99 -6.96
CA THR A 558 2.55 -2.13 -6.33
C THR A 558 1.90 -3.50 -6.58
N SER A 559 0.64 -3.58 -7.02
CA SER A 559 -0.02 -4.86 -7.25
C SER A 559 0.62 -5.69 -8.37
N GLY A 560 1.14 -5.03 -9.42
CA GLY A 560 1.85 -5.73 -10.50
C GLY A 560 3.17 -6.34 -10.02
N MET A 561 3.85 -5.66 -9.08
CA MET A 561 5.07 -6.17 -8.45
C MET A 561 4.78 -7.44 -7.61
N LYS A 562 3.66 -7.46 -6.88
CA LYS A 562 3.21 -8.63 -6.10
C LYS A 562 2.91 -9.83 -6.97
N ALA A 563 2.25 -9.59 -8.11
CA ALA A 563 1.97 -10.60 -9.10
C ALA A 563 3.27 -11.17 -9.69
N ALA A 564 4.15 -10.31 -10.19
CA ALA A 564 5.42 -10.71 -10.80
C ALA A 564 6.33 -11.51 -9.84
N ALA A 565 6.35 -11.15 -8.55
CA ALA A 565 7.10 -11.88 -7.54
C ALA A 565 6.61 -13.33 -7.33
N ASN A 566 5.38 -13.66 -7.74
CA ASN A 566 4.82 -15.02 -7.74
C ASN A 566 4.89 -15.70 -9.12
N GLY A 567 5.62 -15.13 -10.09
CA GLY A 567 5.67 -15.65 -11.46
C GLY A 567 4.41 -15.36 -12.28
N VAL A 568 3.49 -14.53 -11.77
CA VAL A 568 2.33 -14.07 -12.54
C VAL A 568 2.78 -12.99 -13.53
N VAL A 569 2.45 -13.16 -14.80
CA VAL A 569 2.97 -12.31 -15.88
C VAL A 569 2.11 -11.04 -16.01
N ASN A 570 2.75 -9.88 -16.15
CA ASN A 570 2.03 -8.62 -16.33
C ASN A 570 1.65 -8.40 -17.80
N LEU A 571 0.41 -7.96 -18.01
CA LEU A 571 -0.09 -7.40 -19.27
C LEU A 571 -0.55 -5.98 -18.96
N SER A 572 0.28 -5.00 -19.26
CA SER A 572 0.12 -3.65 -18.70
C SER A 572 0.49 -2.54 -19.68
N VAL A 573 -0.18 -1.41 -19.56
CA VAL A 573 0.26 -0.15 -20.18
C VAL A 573 1.58 0.30 -19.54
N LEU A 574 2.47 0.91 -20.33
CA LEU A 574 3.76 1.47 -19.87
C LEU A 574 3.54 2.76 -19.09
N ASP A 575 3.06 2.60 -17.86
CA ASP A 575 2.80 3.65 -16.89
C ASP A 575 3.21 3.21 -15.47
N GLY A 576 3.40 4.17 -14.56
CA GLY A 576 3.84 3.93 -13.19
C GLY A 576 5.10 3.06 -13.12
N TRP A 577 5.05 1.99 -12.32
CA TRP A 577 6.20 1.08 -12.15
C TRP A 577 6.52 0.25 -13.39
N TRP A 578 5.53 -0.02 -14.25
CA TRP A 578 5.70 -0.90 -15.39
C TRP A 578 6.51 -0.24 -16.49
N ASP A 579 6.47 1.09 -16.60
CA ASP A 579 7.28 1.85 -17.56
C ASP A 579 8.79 1.62 -17.38
N GLU A 580 9.25 1.51 -16.12
CA GLU A 580 10.64 1.19 -15.77
C GLU A 580 10.90 -0.31 -15.54
N GLY A 581 9.86 -1.07 -15.19
CA GLY A 581 9.95 -2.50 -14.88
C GLY A 581 9.90 -3.43 -16.08
N TRP A 582 9.34 -2.99 -17.21
CA TRP A 582 9.25 -3.80 -18.42
C TRP A 582 10.60 -3.90 -19.13
N THR A 583 11.06 -5.13 -19.36
CA THR A 583 12.35 -5.44 -20.02
C THR A 583 12.18 -5.94 -21.45
N GLY A 584 10.94 -6.01 -21.96
CA GLY A 584 10.63 -6.57 -23.28
C GLY A 584 10.38 -8.08 -23.28
N ASP A 585 10.88 -8.81 -22.27
CA ASP A 585 10.81 -10.27 -22.18
C ASP A 585 10.20 -10.79 -20.86
N ASN A 586 9.74 -9.91 -19.97
CA ASN A 586 9.18 -10.25 -18.66
C ASN A 586 7.65 -10.06 -18.55
N GLY A 587 6.98 -9.84 -19.69
CA GLY A 587 5.55 -9.59 -19.83
C GLY A 587 5.25 -8.75 -21.06
N TRP A 588 4.03 -8.20 -21.13
CA TRP A 588 3.57 -7.46 -22.29
C TRP A 588 3.25 -6.00 -21.97
N ALA A 589 3.60 -5.13 -22.94
CA ALA A 589 3.22 -3.74 -22.96
C ALA A 589 1.96 -3.56 -23.83
N ILE A 590 0.91 -2.94 -23.29
CA ILE A 590 -0.25 -2.49 -24.07
C ILE A 590 0.06 -1.09 -24.61
N GLY A 591 0.05 -0.94 -25.94
CA GLY A 591 0.38 0.30 -26.61
C GLY A 591 1.86 0.67 -26.47
N GLY A 592 2.14 1.98 -26.50
CA GLY A 592 3.49 2.54 -26.36
C GLY A 592 3.57 3.65 -25.32
N ARG A 593 4.70 4.36 -25.27
CA ARG A 593 4.91 5.50 -24.34
C ARG A 593 4.28 6.82 -24.80
N GLY A 594 3.72 6.85 -26.01
CA GLY A 594 3.02 8.02 -26.52
C GLY A 594 1.71 8.28 -25.78
N THR A 595 1.33 9.55 -25.66
CA THR A 595 0.00 9.97 -25.19
C THR A 595 -0.74 10.67 -26.31
N ASN A 596 -2.05 10.45 -26.39
CA ASN A 596 -2.93 11.15 -27.34
C ASN A 596 -3.86 12.10 -26.57
N PRO A 597 -3.94 13.39 -26.96
CA PRO A 597 -4.89 14.34 -26.36
C PRO A 597 -6.35 13.92 -26.50
N ASP A 598 -6.70 13.15 -27.53
CA ASP A 598 -8.00 12.49 -27.63
C ASP A 598 -7.98 11.18 -26.85
N GLU A 599 -8.50 11.24 -25.62
CA GLU A 599 -8.59 10.10 -24.72
C GLU A 599 -9.40 8.93 -25.30
N GLY A 600 -10.43 9.22 -26.11
CA GLY A 600 -11.27 8.19 -26.73
C GLY A 600 -10.52 7.44 -27.82
N ALA A 601 -9.73 8.17 -28.63
CA ALA A 601 -8.85 7.57 -29.62
C ALA A 601 -7.74 6.71 -28.97
N GLN A 602 -7.15 7.19 -27.87
CA GLN A 602 -6.18 6.40 -27.10
C GLN A 602 -6.80 5.13 -26.53
N ASP A 603 -7.97 5.24 -25.88
CA ASP A 603 -8.65 4.11 -25.26
C ASP A 603 -9.03 3.05 -26.31
N TRP A 604 -9.45 3.48 -27.50
CA TRP A 604 -9.72 2.56 -28.61
C TRP A 604 -8.46 1.86 -29.12
N ALA A 605 -7.36 2.59 -29.32
CA ALA A 605 -6.09 2.02 -29.77
C ALA A 605 -5.52 1.02 -28.76
N ASP A 606 -5.49 1.37 -27.47
CA ASP A 606 -5.04 0.50 -26.39
C ASP A 606 -5.92 -0.77 -26.29
N ALA A 607 -7.23 -0.64 -26.51
CA ALA A 607 -8.14 -1.79 -26.54
C ALA A 607 -7.86 -2.73 -27.73
N GLN A 608 -7.61 -2.18 -28.93
CA GLN A 608 -7.26 -3.02 -30.09
C GLN A 608 -5.95 -3.76 -29.88
N ASP A 609 -4.94 -3.10 -29.32
CA ASP A 609 -3.66 -3.73 -29.01
C ASP A 609 -3.79 -4.77 -27.90
N LEU A 610 -4.60 -4.51 -26.86
CA LEU A 610 -4.93 -5.50 -25.85
C LEU A 610 -5.50 -6.78 -26.48
N TYR A 611 -6.47 -6.69 -27.39
CA TYR A 611 -7.01 -7.89 -28.03
C TYR A 611 -6.00 -8.60 -28.93
N ARG A 612 -5.18 -7.85 -29.69
CA ARG A 612 -4.09 -8.42 -30.48
C ARG A 612 -3.14 -9.23 -29.60
N LEU A 613 -2.67 -8.64 -28.49
CA LEU A 613 -1.82 -9.32 -27.52
C LEU A 613 -2.49 -10.58 -26.95
N LEU A 614 -3.76 -10.50 -26.58
CA LEU A 614 -4.50 -11.65 -26.06
C LEU A 614 -4.62 -12.79 -27.08
N GLU A 615 -4.98 -12.47 -28.32
CA GLU A 615 -5.26 -13.45 -29.37
C GLU A 615 -4.00 -14.08 -29.97
N ASP A 616 -2.98 -13.26 -30.22
CA ASP A 616 -1.81 -13.65 -31.00
C ASP A 616 -0.66 -14.14 -30.11
N GLU A 617 -0.59 -13.67 -28.86
CA GLU A 617 0.58 -13.91 -27.99
C GLU A 617 0.21 -14.59 -26.67
N VAL A 618 -0.63 -13.97 -25.85
CA VAL A 618 -0.86 -14.39 -24.45
C VAL A 618 -1.60 -15.74 -24.39
N VAL A 619 -2.76 -15.85 -25.04
CA VAL A 619 -3.58 -17.07 -25.00
C VAL A 619 -2.86 -18.23 -25.67
N PRO A 620 -2.31 -18.11 -26.90
CA PRO A 620 -1.56 -19.20 -27.53
C PRO A 620 -0.39 -19.69 -26.67
N ARG A 621 0.42 -18.77 -26.14
CA ARG A 621 1.62 -19.13 -25.36
C ARG A 621 1.30 -19.81 -24.04
N TYR A 622 0.17 -19.48 -23.40
CA TYR A 622 -0.28 -20.19 -22.20
C TYR A 622 -0.67 -21.64 -22.48
N TYR A 623 -1.19 -21.93 -23.67
CA TYR A 623 -1.72 -23.25 -24.05
C TYR A 623 -0.76 -24.10 -24.86
N GLU A 624 0.35 -23.54 -25.34
CA GLU A 624 1.43 -24.30 -25.95
C GLU A 624 2.01 -25.31 -24.95
N ARG A 625 2.23 -26.55 -25.39
CA ARG A 625 2.75 -27.64 -24.55
C ARG A 625 3.91 -28.31 -25.27
N ASP A 626 4.99 -28.56 -24.54
CA ASP A 626 6.09 -29.38 -25.02
C ASP A 626 5.77 -30.89 -24.96
N ALA A 627 6.74 -31.74 -25.32
CA ALA A 627 6.59 -33.19 -25.29
C ALA A 627 6.35 -33.77 -23.88
N ALA A 628 6.70 -33.03 -22.82
CA ALA A 628 6.45 -33.40 -21.43
C ALA A 628 5.12 -32.86 -20.89
N GLY A 629 4.34 -32.14 -21.72
CA GLY A 629 3.07 -31.53 -21.33
C GLY A 629 3.24 -30.25 -20.49
N LEU A 630 4.40 -29.59 -20.55
CA LEU A 630 4.66 -28.33 -19.86
C LEU A 630 4.55 -27.14 -20.82
N PRO A 631 4.08 -25.97 -20.33
CA PRO A 631 4.12 -24.73 -21.10
C PRO A 631 5.50 -24.08 -21.01
N ALA A 632 6.52 -24.66 -21.66
CA ALA A 632 7.92 -24.23 -21.56
C ALA A 632 8.09 -22.73 -21.83
N GLY A 633 7.45 -22.20 -22.88
CA GLY A 633 7.50 -20.78 -23.23
C GLY A 633 6.82 -19.86 -22.20
N TRP A 634 5.85 -20.35 -21.44
CA TRP A 634 5.20 -19.63 -20.34
C TRP A 634 6.05 -19.68 -19.06
N ILE A 635 6.60 -20.85 -18.73
CA ILE A 635 7.48 -21.03 -17.56
C ILE A 635 8.69 -20.10 -17.65
N GLU A 636 9.25 -19.92 -18.85
CA GLU A 636 10.35 -18.95 -19.04
C GLU A 636 9.89 -17.51 -18.77
N LEU A 637 8.69 -17.11 -19.19
CA LEU A 637 8.13 -15.80 -18.85
C LEU A 637 7.93 -15.64 -17.34
N MET A 638 7.46 -16.69 -16.64
CA MET A 638 7.33 -16.68 -15.18
C MET A 638 8.69 -16.43 -14.51
N ARG A 639 9.74 -17.13 -14.95
CA ARG A 639 11.11 -16.93 -14.45
C ARG A 639 11.61 -15.52 -14.68
N ARG A 640 11.44 -14.98 -15.90
CA ARG A 640 11.84 -13.60 -16.23
C ARG A 640 11.09 -12.58 -15.40
N SER A 641 9.79 -12.79 -15.19
CA SER A 641 8.96 -11.93 -14.35
C SER A 641 9.48 -11.89 -12.90
N MET A 642 9.79 -13.05 -12.32
CA MET A 642 10.35 -13.14 -10.96
C MET A 642 11.76 -12.54 -10.88
N ALA A 643 12.66 -12.91 -11.80
CA ALA A 643 14.06 -12.49 -11.82
C ALA A 643 14.21 -10.97 -11.89
N THR A 644 13.37 -10.32 -12.69
CA THR A 644 13.40 -8.86 -12.88
C THR A 644 12.68 -8.08 -11.79
N THR A 645 11.95 -8.77 -10.89
CA THR A 645 11.04 -8.11 -9.94
C THR A 645 11.42 -8.31 -8.47
N ILE A 646 11.67 -9.53 -8.01
CA ILE A 646 11.68 -9.88 -6.57
C ILE A 646 12.57 -8.94 -5.75
N TRP A 647 13.78 -8.66 -6.21
CA TRP A 647 14.68 -7.71 -5.55
C TRP A 647 14.44 -6.26 -5.97
N ARG A 648 14.40 -6.01 -7.29
CA ARG A 648 14.33 -4.66 -7.85
C ARG A 648 13.14 -3.89 -7.33
N PHE A 649 12.01 -4.55 -7.08
CA PHE A 649 10.81 -3.95 -6.51
C PHE A 649 10.50 -4.51 -5.11
N SER A 650 11.52 -4.83 -4.32
CA SER A 650 11.40 -5.09 -2.88
C SER A 650 11.34 -3.79 -2.07
N THR A 651 10.62 -3.80 -0.96
CA THR A 651 10.68 -2.72 0.03
C THR A 651 12.05 -2.65 0.71
N THR A 652 12.83 -3.73 0.75
CA THR A 652 14.21 -3.74 1.24
C THR A 652 15.11 -2.81 0.42
N ARG A 653 15.16 -2.99 -0.91
CA ARG A 653 15.89 -2.08 -1.82
C ARG A 653 15.39 -0.65 -1.69
N MET A 654 14.06 -0.48 -1.66
CA MET A 654 13.43 0.84 -1.51
C MET A 654 13.90 1.52 -0.22
N LEU A 655 13.96 0.81 0.91
CA LEU A 655 14.39 1.35 2.20
C LEU A 655 15.88 1.65 2.26
N GLN A 656 16.74 0.87 1.58
CA GLN A 656 18.14 1.22 1.40
C GLN A 656 18.27 2.58 0.68
N GLU A 657 17.52 2.78 -0.41
CA GLU A 657 17.49 4.07 -1.10
C GLU A 657 16.97 5.21 -0.23
N TYR A 658 15.89 5.00 0.53
CA TYR A 658 15.39 6.01 1.47
C TYR A 658 16.44 6.35 2.54
N ALA A 659 17.09 5.35 3.13
CA ALA A 659 18.11 5.54 4.15
C ALA A 659 19.28 6.36 3.62
N GLU A 660 19.87 5.96 2.49
CA GLU A 660 21.07 6.59 1.93
C GLU A 660 20.79 7.95 1.27
N ARG A 661 19.65 8.10 0.57
CA ARG A 661 19.37 9.28 -0.27
C ARG A 661 18.53 10.34 0.42
N LEU A 662 17.81 9.99 1.50
CA LEU A 662 16.87 10.90 2.16
C LEU A 662 17.11 11.00 3.67
N TYR A 663 17.14 9.88 4.40
CA TYR A 663 17.18 9.91 5.86
C TYR A 663 18.54 10.33 6.41
N LEU A 664 19.64 9.72 5.95
CA LEU A 664 20.98 10.09 6.38
C LEU A 664 21.33 11.56 6.02
N PRO A 665 21.02 12.05 4.80
CA PRO A 665 21.16 13.48 4.49
C PRO A 665 20.31 14.40 5.39
N ALA A 666 19.04 14.03 5.68
CA ALA A 666 18.19 14.81 6.57
C ALA A 666 18.70 14.83 8.03
N ALA A 667 19.42 13.78 8.44
CA ALA A 667 20.13 13.70 9.72
C ALA A 667 21.49 14.44 9.72
N GLY A 668 21.93 15.01 8.57
CA GLY A 668 23.18 15.77 8.46
C GLY A 668 24.40 14.96 8.06
N HIS A 669 24.22 13.75 7.52
CA HIS A 669 25.29 12.87 7.09
C HIS A 669 25.35 12.76 5.56
N GLU A 670 26.52 13.04 4.98
CA GLU A 670 26.77 12.74 3.57
C GLU A 670 27.13 11.26 3.40
N VAL A 671 26.39 10.56 2.54
CA VAL A 671 26.74 9.21 2.09
C VAL A 671 27.39 9.32 0.73
N ALA A 672 28.64 8.85 0.62
CA ALA A 672 29.30 8.72 -0.68
C ALA A 672 28.42 7.81 -1.56
N ARG A 673 28.02 8.30 -2.74
CA ARG A 673 27.23 7.50 -3.68
C ARG A 673 27.99 6.22 -3.96
N ARG A 674 27.43 5.07 -3.59
CA ARG A 674 27.91 3.78 -4.09
C ARG A 674 27.69 3.78 -5.59
N GLU A 675 28.78 3.74 -6.36
CA GLU A 675 28.69 3.36 -7.77
C GLU A 675 28.20 1.90 -7.81
N GLY A 676 26.98 1.67 -8.30
CA GLY A 676 26.52 0.35 -8.72
C GLY A 676 25.72 -0.48 -7.71
N ILE A 677 24.40 -0.31 -7.72
CA ILE A 677 23.54 -1.45 -8.08
C ILE A 677 23.09 -1.12 -9.51
N PRO A 678 23.41 -1.94 -10.52
CA PRO A 678 23.00 -1.62 -11.88
C PRO A 678 21.47 -1.49 -11.90
N LEU A 679 20.98 -0.27 -12.09
CA LEU A 679 19.72 -0.09 -12.78
C LEU A 679 19.95 -0.76 -14.13
N ALA A 680 19.16 -1.78 -14.46
CA ALA A 680 19.16 -2.40 -15.79
C ALA A 680 18.60 -1.43 -16.86
N THR A 681 19.02 -0.18 -16.83
CA THR A 681 18.80 0.87 -17.83
C THR A 681 20.05 1.11 -18.67
N GLU A 682 21.14 0.36 -18.45
CA GLU A 682 22.33 0.32 -19.32
C GLU A 682 22.39 -0.93 -20.22
N ALA A 683 21.24 -1.48 -20.61
CA ALA A 683 21.13 -2.31 -21.80
C ALA A 683 20.18 -1.57 -22.76
N GLY A 684 20.75 -1.13 -23.89
CA GLY A 684 20.09 -0.28 -24.89
C GLY A 684 18.95 -0.94 -25.66
#